data_AF-A0A9W9RR71-F1
#
_entry.id   AF-A0A9W9RR71-F1
#
_cell.length_a   1.000
_cell.length_b   1.000
_cell.length_c   1.000
_cell.angle_alpha   90.00
_cell.angle_beta   90.00
_cell.angle_gamma   90.00
#
_symmetry.space_group_name_H-M   'P 1'
#
loop_
_entity.id
_entity.type
_entity.pdbx_description
1 polymer ?
#
loop_
_entity_poly.entity_id
_entity_poly.type
_entity_poly.pdbx_seq_one_letter_code
_entity_poly.pdbx_strand_id
1 'polypeptide(L)'
;MAPLEGLSDAHAILLATQSCTTGDVTGLPALQAHYPHCFPLERLLRIVLTYLPESTEPSTYVSVLQQLTENSPSVSGDCDIDISAVKDLSEAVARKRVRRLRLRPLKREDEEEEVESADPLTQFLIHRAYLIDTETALQPLILGLLLPFYEERPIIRTWLISSLLPALRLNYEYYPNRDETISLETLELMDDQTAINVLLSITGSECNNMDLVNNLRGLIGPWLYGSNRAKRRRLNESAHQNSISFVQGTPKPQPTELAGWEYVNEWLLSRSLVDHSSVVGAFTNWNGPVDIDLGGYDDNETQISPDQKTELLNRYGQSGLSVVYAHADSSQAALDGSFQVVARVARLLELEEFSYLDSSDSALPSVDYDTERISSTSRASLLQNALLAHGNPLTKPSPSSISFLSALLLSLRILTQLGHLLPCRVVANLALHSSEEMQLAELKSVVSSAIKQQRSRQNWDLVRQQLLWLRDWQAEHSDNGWEEPSTHHGLFWKISREAVETEILKALLSAREYQLAVDLYTQPESPLNASQVEAAVVEAIFAAYDNASNGNRTRGGMKKAYDILQEFQPHFQTSIQLKQISSLIAATHALSFYSLTLQHGVPFEPVSIRVHHDPLSLVEKVLDQNVKSYTKLDDLISIGRNLVKAGLPTHLSSSEHESHHQQDQLSGEDLLVTAERRITSLAISSALNSNDFGTAYSYILTRLTPPSMLPTSSPLLTTPTVPDDISWRAVYNAGRYRSASPNTSASLQSQITHLSQRMELLSLALTLVPSPDPLPEILGAWRRCDEEMSSLRAREQQEEDVWDAKGDSLSTVPGGFGPTDSERDAFDTAQQRAARRARARAAMPHAHPHEAPMGLFEVARGAAMALHKNAFPLRGAADASRAPASAGSGDAERSFSPDQGEGRVRKRDMVSNMVTGGLASGIGWVLGAEPVNR
;
A
#
# COMPACT_ATOMS: atom_id res chain seq x y z
N MET A 1 -66.40 -75.49 23.13
CA MET A 1 -65.85 -76.49 22.19
C MET A 1 -66.99 -77.21 21.49
N ALA A 2 -67.29 -76.79 20.26
CA ALA A 2 -68.26 -77.42 19.37
C ALA A 2 -67.58 -77.52 18.00
N PRO A 3 -67.83 -78.57 17.21
CA PRO A 3 -67.33 -78.60 15.83
C PRO A 3 -67.88 -77.37 15.07
N LEU A 4 -67.09 -76.82 14.15
CA LEU A 4 -67.53 -75.76 13.23
C LEU A 4 -68.75 -76.21 12.38
N GLU A 5 -69.03 -77.51 12.37
CA GLU A 5 -70.20 -78.15 11.77
C GLU A 5 -71.51 -77.61 12.38
N GLY A 6 -72.16 -76.69 11.67
CA GLY A 6 -73.47 -76.14 12.01
C GLY A 6 -73.56 -74.60 12.01
N LEU A 7 -72.43 -73.89 11.88
CA LEU A 7 -72.42 -72.44 11.73
C LEU A 7 -72.74 -72.04 10.28
N SER A 8 -73.69 -71.13 10.10
CA SER A 8 -73.96 -70.48 8.80
C SER A 8 -72.85 -69.49 8.43
N ASP A 9 -72.72 -69.14 7.15
CA ASP A 9 -71.82 -68.09 6.62
C ASP A 9 -71.83 -66.79 7.43
N ALA A 10 -73.01 -66.33 7.86
CA ALA A 10 -73.14 -65.10 8.64
C ALA A 10 -72.56 -65.22 10.06
N HIS A 11 -72.58 -66.42 10.65
CA HIS A 11 -71.97 -66.70 11.94
C HIS A 11 -70.44 -66.73 11.80
N ALA A 12 -69.92 -67.36 10.74
CA ALA A 12 -68.48 -67.39 10.46
C ALA A 12 -67.91 -65.96 10.29
N ILE A 13 -68.56 -65.09 9.50
CA ILE A 13 -68.14 -63.69 9.31
C ILE A 13 -68.10 -62.94 10.65
N LEU A 14 -69.12 -63.10 11.51
CA LEU A 14 -69.15 -62.44 12.82
C LEU A 14 -68.04 -62.96 13.75
N LEU A 15 -67.75 -64.26 13.68
CA LEU A 15 -66.67 -64.86 14.44
C LEU A 15 -65.33 -64.25 14.03
N ALA A 16 -65.03 -64.18 12.72
CA ALA A 16 -63.81 -63.54 12.21
C ALA A 16 -63.70 -62.06 12.64
N THR A 17 -64.80 -61.29 12.61
CA THR A 17 -64.79 -59.90 13.07
C THR A 17 -64.49 -59.77 14.55
N GLN A 18 -64.99 -60.69 15.37
CA GLN A 18 -64.77 -60.67 16.80
C GLN A 18 -63.36 -61.12 17.18
N SER A 19 -62.84 -62.15 16.51
CA SER A 19 -61.43 -62.54 16.59
C SER A 19 -60.51 -61.36 16.31
N CYS A 20 -60.76 -60.59 15.24
CA CYS A 20 -60.00 -59.37 14.96
C CYS A 20 -60.16 -58.30 16.05
N THR A 21 -61.39 -58.05 16.53
CA THR A 21 -61.67 -57.04 17.57
C THR A 21 -60.96 -57.35 18.90
N THR A 22 -60.79 -58.64 19.21
CA THR A 22 -60.13 -59.11 20.44
C THR A 22 -58.61 -59.26 20.29
N GLY A 23 -58.08 -59.09 19.08
CA GLY A 23 -56.64 -59.24 18.77
C GLY A 23 -56.18 -60.68 18.55
N ASP A 24 -57.05 -61.69 18.68
CA ASP A 24 -56.72 -63.10 18.43
C ASP A 24 -57.07 -63.49 16.99
N VAL A 25 -56.11 -63.36 16.09
CA VAL A 25 -56.26 -63.65 14.66
C VAL A 25 -55.79 -65.05 14.24
N THR A 26 -55.27 -65.84 15.18
CA THR A 26 -54.62 -67.13 14.88
C THR A 26 -55.55 -68.15 14.21
N GLY A 27 -56.85 -68.08 14.51
CA GLY A 27 -57.88 -68.94 13.92
C GLY A 27 -58.36 -68.55 12.51
N LEU A 28 -57.94 -67.39 11.97
CA LEU A 28 -58.42 -66.91 10.66
C LEU A 28 -58.09 -67.85 9.47
N PRO A 29 -56.89 -68.46 9.37
CA PRO A 29 -56.57 -69.40 8.29
C PRO A 29 -57.46 -70.66 8.33
N ALA A 30 -57.73 -71.17 9.54
CA ALA A 30 -58.64 -72.29 9.73
C ALA A 30 -60.08 -71.93 9.31
N LEU A 31 -60.56 -70.72 9.63
CA LEU A 31 -61.86 -70.24 9.15
C LEU A 31 -61.91 -70.11 7.62
N GLN A 32 -60.83 -69.65 6.99
CA GLN A 32 -60.73 -69.54 5.54
C GLN A 32 -60.81 -70.92 4.87
N ALA A 33 -60.10 -71.91 5.42
CA ALA A 33 -60.10 -73.27 4.91
C ALA A 33 -61.47 -73.96 5.04
N HIS A 34 -62.19 -73.72 6.15
CA HIS A 34 -63.52 -74.29 6.37
C HIS A 34 -64.64 -73.56 5.60
N TYR A 35 -64.51 -72.24 5.36
CA TYR A 35 -65.52 -71.42 4.68
C TYR A 35 -64.94 -70.61 3.51
N PRO A 36 -64.36 -71.25 2.48
CA PRO A 36 -63.61 -70.56 1.41
C PRO A 36 -64.51 -69.62 0.59
N HIS A 37 -65.77 -69.98 0.36
CA HIS A 37 -66.74 -69.12 -0.33
C HIS A 37 -67.13 -67.87 0.48
N CYS A 38 -67.04 -67.95 1.81
CA CYS A 38 -67.36 -66.83 2.70
C CYS A 38 -66.17 -65.90 2.91
N PHE A 39 -64.95 -66.39 2.69
CA PHE A 39 -63.72 -65.68 3.00
C PHE A 39 -62.79 -65.62 1.79
N PRO A 40 -63.17 -64.91 0.70
CA PRO A 40 -62.18 -64.48 -0.27
C PRO A 40 -61.14 -63.61 0.44
N LEU A 41 -59.87 -63.71 0.03
CA LEU A 41 -58.73 -63.02 0.66
C LEU A 41 -59.03 -61.53 0.90
N GLU A 42 -59.57 -60.85 -0.11
CA GLU A 42 -59.95 -59.43 -0.01
C GLU A 42 -60.90 -59.15 1.16
N ARG A 43 -61.92 -60.00 1.38
CA ARG A 43 -62.89 -59.79 2.47
C ARG A 43 -62.24 -60.01 3.83
N LEU A 44 -61.38 -61.02 3.97
CA LEU A 44 -60.63 -61.26 5.20
C LEU A 44 -59.70 -60.09 5.52
N LEU A 45 -58.92 -59.63 4.55
CA LEU A 45 -58.06 -58.46 4.72
C LEU A 45 -58.86 -57.21 5.11
N ARG A 46 -60.06 -57.00 4.54
CA ARG A 46 -60.94 -55.90 4.94
C ARG A 46 -61.50 -56.05 6.35
N ILE A 47 -61.79 -57.28 6.79
CA ILE A 47 -62.20 -57.56 8.17
C ILE A 47 -61.06 -57.22 9.14
N VAL A 48 -59.85 -57.70 8.85
CA VAL A 48 -58.65 -57.40 9.66
C VAL A 48 -58.39 -55.89 9.68
N LEU A 49 -58.41 -55.22 8.53
CA LEU A 49 -58.16 -53.79 8.39
C LEU A 49 -59.15 -52.93 9.18
N THR A 50 -60.39 -53.39 9.30
CA THR A 50 -61.47 -52.64 9.95
C THR A 50 -61.53 -52.85 11.45
N TYR A 51 -61.24 -54.06 11.93
CA TYR A 51 -61.54 -54.46 13.31
C TYR A 51 -60.33 -54.81 14.16
N LEU A 52 -59.16 -55.08 13.58
CA LEU A 52 -57.94 -55.29 14.36
C LEU A 52 -57.43 -53.96 14.92
N PRO A 53 -57.28 -53.79 16.25
CA PRO A 53 -56.80 -52.52 16.82
C PRO A 53 -55.42 -52.12 16.28
N GLU A 54 -55.22 -50.85 15.96
CA GLU A 54 -53.99 -50.31 15.36
C GLU A 54 -52.77 -50.45 16.27
N SER A 55 -52.98 -50.52 17.58
CA SER A 55 -51.93 -50.78 18.58
C SER A 55 -51.50 -52.24 18.69
N THR A 56 -52.10 -53.15 17.92
CA THR A 56 -51.74 -54.59 17.94
C THR A 56 -50.37 -54.80 17.32
N GLU A 57 -49.49 -55.52 18.01
CA GLU A 57 -48.13 -55.78 17.53
C GLU A 57 -48.12 -56.65 16.24
N PRO A 58 -47.46 -56.22 15.15
CA PRO A 58 -47.42 -56.97 13.89
C PRO A 58 -46.96 -58.41 14.00
N SER A 59 -46.04 -58.71 14.93
CA SER A 59 -45.52 -60.05 15.19
C SER A 59 -46.63 -61.08 15.47
N THR A 60 -47.77 -60.63 15.98
CA THR A 60 -48.92 -61.49 16.32
C THR A 60 -49.79 -61.87 15.13
N TYR A 61 -49.74 -61.13 14.02
CA TYR A 61 -50.65 -61.32 12.87
C TYR A 61 -49.96 -61.41 11.51
N VAL A 62 -48.67 -61.09 11.39
CA VAL A 62 -47.89 -61.21 10.14
C VAL A 62 -47.87 -62.65 9.62
N SER A 63 -47.61 -63.64 10.48
CA SER A 63 -47.58 -65.05 10.09
C SER A 63 -48.94 -65.54 9.60
N VAL A 64 -50.01 -65.02 10.19
CA VAL A 64 -51.39 -65.24 9.73
C VAL A 64 -51.58 -64.63 8.35
N LEU A 65 -51.13 -63.40 8.10
CA LEU A 65 -51.23 -62.78 6.77
C LEU A 65 -50.47 -63.58 5.70
N GLN A 66 -49.27 -64.07 6.00
CA GLN A 66 -48.50 -64.96 5.10
C GLN A 66 -49.28 -66.23 4.76
N GLN A 67 -49.84 -66.90 5.77
CA GLN A 67 -50.66 -68.11 5.60
C GLN A 67 -51.96 -67.86 4.81
N LEU A 68 -52.56 -66.67 4.94
CA LEU A 68 -53.75 -66.30 4.17
C LEU A 68 -53.43 -66.05 2.68
N THR A 69 -52.18 -65.66 2.37
CA THR A 69 -51.75 -65.35 0.99
C THR A 69 -51.12 -66.53 0.26
N GLU A 70 -50.31 -67.33 0.95
CA GLU A 70 -49.82 -68.59 0.45
C GLU A 70 -51.00 -69.56 0.54
N ASN A 71 -51.69 -69.85 -0.58
CA ASN A 71 -52.79 -70.84 -0.65
C ASN A 71 -52.27 -72.28 -0.36
N SER A 72 -51.54 -72.49 0.73
CA SER A 72 -51.03 -73.76 1.19
C SER A 72 -52.16 -74.46 1.95
N PRO A 73 -52.55 -75.68 1.56
CA PRO A 73 -53.40 -76.52 2.39
C PRO A 73 -52.53 -77.12 3.50
N SER A 74 -52.09 -76.31 4.48
CA SER A 74 -51.33 -76.83 5.62
C SER A 74 -52.28 -77.21 6.77
N VAL A 75 -52.46 -78.53 6.82
CA VAL A 75 -52.82 -79.37 7.97
C VAL A 75 -54.08 -78.97 8.75
N SER A 76 -55.12 -79.75 8.49
CA SER A 76 -56.21 -80.08 9.41
C SER A 76 -55.67 -80.57 10.77
N GLY A 77 -55.16 -79.65 11.59
CA GLY A 77 -55.06 -79.81 13.04
C GLY A 77 -56.23 -79.06 13.65
N ASP A 78 -56.93 -79.68 14.60
CA ASP A 78 -58.01 -79.07 15.38
C ASP A 78 -57.56 -77.70 15.92
N CYS A 79 -57.85 -76.64 15.18
CA CYS A 79 -57.69 -75.28 15.67
C CYS A 79 -58.94 -75.00 16.51
N ASP A 80 -58.78 -75.01 17.82
CA ASP A 80 -59.85 -74.77 18.79
C ASP A 80 -60.30 -73.30 18.72
N ILE A 81 -61.21 -73.00 17.79
CA ILE A 81 -61.78 -71.66 17.62
C ILE A 81 -62.90 -71.46 18.66
N ASP A 82 -62.84 -70.37 19.42
CA ASP A 82 -63.92 -70.01 20.35
C ASP A 82 -65.15 -69.49 19.59
N ILE A 83 -66.26 -70.24 19.69
CA ILE A 83 -67.55 -69.93 19.05
C ILE A 83 -68.51 -69.25 20.05
N SER A 84 -68.11 -69.07 21.31
CA SER A 84 -68.97 -68.61 22.43
C SER A 84 -69.84 -67.41 22.08
N ALA A 85 -69.30 -66.45 21.34
CA ALA A 85 -69.97 -65.20 21.08
C ALA A 85 -70.98 -65.21 19.92
N VAL A 86 -70.99 -66.29 19.15
CA VAL A 86 -71.84 -66.46 17.97
C VAL A 86 -72.83 -67.61 18.16
N LYS A 87 -72.54 -68.53 19.08
CA LYS A 87 -73.32 -69.74 19.37
C LYS A 87 -74.79 -69.47 19.71
N ASP A 88 -75.09 -68.39 20.42
CA ASP A 88 -76.44 -68.07 20.89
C ASP A 88 -77.24 -67.18 19.90
N LEU A 89 -76.68 -66.88 18.73
CA LEU A 89 -77.35 -66.06 17.72
C LEU A 89 -78.19 -66.94 16.79
N SER A 90 -79.39 -66.47 16.46
CA SER A 90 -80.14 -67.05 15.35
C SER A 90 -79.56 -66.55 14.02
N GLU A 91 -79.62 -67.37 12.98
CA GLU A 91 -79.09 -67.04 11.66
C GLU A 91 -79.67 -65.72 11.10
N ALA A 92 -80.97 -65.46 11.33
CA ALA A 92 -81.61 -64.21 10.92
C ALA A 92 -80.99 -62.98 11.61
N VAL A 93 -80.62 -63.10 12.90
CA VAL A 93 -79.95 -62.04 13.66
C VAL A 93 -78.50 -61.89 13.21
N ALA A 94 -77.79 -63.00 12.98
CA ALA A 94 -76.43 -62.98 12.47
C ALA A 94 -76.35 -62.29 11.10
N ARG A 95 -77.23 -62.65 10.15
CA ARG A 95 -77.33 -61.98 8.84
C ARG A 95 -77.63 -60.48 8.97
N LYS A 96 -78.49 -60.08 9.92
CA LYS A 96 -78.79 -58.66 10.19
C LYS A 96 -77.57 -57.92 10.74
N ARG A 97 -76.76 -58.55 11.58
CA ARG A 97 -75.51 -57.97 12.10
C ARG A 97 -74.44 -57.88 11.01
N VAL A 98 -74.27 -58.92 10.19
CA VAL A 98 -73.35 -58.88 9.03
C VAL A 98 -73.68 -57.74 8.07
N ARG A 99 -74.96 -57.52 7.75
CA ARG A 99 -75.40 -56.39 6.90
C ARG A 99 -75.09 -55.00 7.48
N ARG A 100 -74.81 -54.90 8.78
CA ARG A 100 -74.41 -53.65 9.45
C ARG A 100 -72.89 -53.46 9.47
N LEU A 101 -72.10 -54.50 9.18
CA LEU A 101 -70.65 -54.38 9.11
C LEU A 101 -70.29 -53.46 7.94
N ARG A 102 -69.66 -52.34 8.25
CA ARG A 102 -69.11 -51.43 7.25
C ARG A 102 -67.61 -51.69 7.15
N LEU A 103 -67.25 -52.67 6.33
CA LEU A 103 -65.85 -53.00 6.10
C LEU A 103 -65.17 -51.89 5.30
N ARG A 104 -64.06 -51.36 5.83
CA ARG A 104 -63.22 -50.41 5.10
C ARG A 104 -62.77 -51.03 3.76
N PRO A 105 -62.72 -50.26 2.67
CA PRO A 105 -62.10 -50.73 1.44
C PRO A 105 -60.59 -50.95 1.65
N LEU A 106 -59.98 -51.90 0.92
CA LEU A 106 -58.52 -52.06 0.94
C LEU A 106 -57.84 -50.85 0.30
N LYS A 107 -58.39 -50.37 -0.81
CA LYS A 107 -58.00 -49.14 -1.46
C LYS A 107 -58.34 -47.92 -0.58
N ARG A 108 -57.37 -47.01 -0.41
CA ARG A 108 -57.55 -45.69 0.19
C ARG A 108 -58.00 -44.68 -0.89
N GLU A 109 -58.67 -43.59 -0.50
CA GLU A 109 -59.27 -42.63 -1.45
C GLU A 109 -58.22 -41.85 -2.27
N ASP A 110 -57.03 -41.61 -1.73
CA ASP A 110 -55.92 -40.85 -2.36
C ASP A 110 -54.67 -41.73 -2.64
N GLU A 111 -54.89 -42.99 -3.01
CA GLU A 111 -53.82 -43.96 -3.21
C GLU A 111 -53.12 -43.84 -4.58
N GLU A 112 -51.87 -44.28 -4.67
CA GLU A 112 -51.11 -44.27 -5.93
C GLU A 112 -51.64 -45.31 -6.91
N GLU A 113 -51.69 -44.99 -8.21
CA GLU A 113 -52.15 -45.92 -9.26
C GLU A 113 -51.42 -47.27 -9.24
N GLU A 114 -50.12 -47.24 -8.96
CA GLU A 114 -49.30 -48.45 -8.81
C GLU A 114 -49.78 -49.33 -7.66
N VAL A 115 -50.07 -48.73 -6.50
CA VAL A 115 -50.60 -49.42 -5.32
C VAL A 115 -52.06 -49.87 -5.55
N GLU A 116 -52.87 -49.04 -6.21
CA GLU A 116 -54.26 -49.39 -6.57
C GLU A 116 -54.33 -50.62 -7.50
N SER A 117 -53.34 -50.77 -8.39
CA SER A 117 -53.22 -51.91 -9.29
C SER A 117 -52.50 -53.12 -8.67
N ALA A 118 -51.90 -52.95 -7.49
CA ALA A 118 -51.18 -54.01 -6.79
C ALA A 118 -52.12 -55.07 -6.23
N ASP A 119 -51.55 -56.18 -5.78
CA ASP A 119 -52.31 -57.27 -5.18
C ASP A 119 -52.94 -56.86 -3.82
N PRO A 120 -54.01 -57.56 -3.39
CA PRO A 120 -54.78 -57.19 -2.19
C PRO A 120 -53.95 -57.08 -0.91
N LEU A 121 -52.87 -57.88 -0.77
CA LEU A 121 -52.01 -57.81 0.40
C LEU A 121 -51.19 -56.51 0.41
N THR A 122 -50.64 -56.09 -0.72
CA THR A 122 -49.89 -54.81 -0.82
C THR A 122 -50.79 -53.63 -0.46
N GLN A 123 -52.02 -53.59 -0.99
CA GLN A 123 -53.01 -52.55 -0.65
C GLN A 123 -53.33 -52.54 0.84
N PHE A 124 -53.55 -53.73 1.42
CA PHE A 124 -53.80 -53.88 2.85
C PHE A 124 -52.63 -53.36 3.69
N LEU A 125 -51.38 -53.75 3.36
CA LEU A 125 -50.20 -53.40 4.15
C LEU A 125 -49.96 -51.89 4.17
N ILE A 126 -50.06 -51.22 3.02
CA ILE A 126 -49.89 -49.76 2.93
C ILE A 126 -51.04 -49.04 3.66
N HIS A 127 -52.29 -49.43 3.44
CA HIS A 127 -53.42 -48.81 4.15
C HIS A 127 -53.30 -49.03 5.67
N ARG A 128 -52.92 -50.23 6.10
CA ARG A 128 -52.70 -50.54 7.52
C ARG A 128 -51.56 -49.72 8.12
N ALA A 129 -50.48 -49.49 7.38
CA ALA A 129 -49.38 -48.62 7.81
C ALA A 129 -49.87 -47.20 8.11
N TYR A 130 -50.70 -46.62 7.23
CA TYR A 130 -51.29 -45.30 7.46
C TYR A 130 -52.21 -45.25 8.68
N LEU A 131 -53.02 -46.28 8.90
CA LEU A 131 -53.88 -46.35 10.10
C LEU A 131 -53.05 -46.43 11.38
N ILE A 132 -51.96 -47.21 11.38
CA ILE A 132 -51.05 -47.27 12.52
C ILE A 132 -50.43 -45.89 12.79
N ASP A 133 -49.93 -45.20 11.77
CA ASP A 133 -49.31 -43.87 11.92
C ASP A 133 -50.32 -42.83 12.42
N THR A 134 -51.51 -42.77 11.82
CA THR A 134 -52.54 -41.76 12.15
C THR A 134 -53.17 -41.97 13.53
N GLU A 135 -53.39 -43.23 13.96
CA GLU A 135 -54.06 -43.52 15.23
C GLU A 135 -53.07 -43.65 16.41
N THR A 136 -51.82 -44.04 16.16
CA THR A 136 -50.85 -44.32 17.24
C THR A 136 -49.56 -43.50 17.19
N ALA A 137 -49.21 -42.93 16.03
CA ALA A 137 -47.89 -42.32 15.76
C ALA A 137 -46.67 -43.24 15.97
N LEU A 138 -46.89 -44.56 16.19
CA LEU A 138 -45.84 -45.54 16.46
C LEU A 138 -45.29 -46.15 15.15
N GLN A 139 -44.55 -45.35 14.38
CA GLN A 139 -43.92 -45.76 13.13
C GLN A 139 -43.04 -47.04 13.23
N PRO A 140 -42.34 -47.34 14.35
CA PRO A 140 -41.60 -48.60 14.48
C PRO A 140 -42.45 -49.86 14.34
N LEU A 141 -43.75 -49.81 14.69
CA LEU A 141 -44.66 -50.94 14.45
C LEU A 141 -44.89 -51.16 12.95
N ILE A 142 -44.88 -50.10 12.15
CA ILE A 142 -45.04 -50.21 10.69
C ILE A 142 -43.86 -50.96 10.09
N LEU A 143 -42.64 -50.75 10.61
CA LEU A 143 -41.47 -51.48 10.14
C LEU A 143 -41.65 -53.00 10.35
N GLY A 144 -42.08 -53.41 11.54
CA GLY A 144 -42.36 -54.82 11.85
C GLY A 144 -43.47 -55.44 10.97
N LEU A 145 -44.40 -54.63 10.46
CA LEU A 145 -45.44 -55.07 9.54
C LEU A 145 -44.90 -55.32 8.12
N LEU A 146 -43.94 -54.52 7.64
CA LEU A 146 -43.50 -54.52 6.24
C LEU A 146 -42.26 -55.39 5.98
N LEU A 147 -41.35 -55.52 6.95
CA LEU A 147 -40.12 -56.31 6.83
C LEU A 147 -40.31 -57.77 6.36
N PRO A 148 -41.39 -58.48 6.66
CA PRO A 148 -41.60 -59.85 6.16
C PRO A 148 -41.93 -59.91 4.66
N PHE A 149 -42.27 -58.79 4.03
CA PHE A 149 -42.86 -58.74 2.69
C PHE A 149 -42.05 -57.91 1.68
N TYR A 150 -41.09 -57.09 2.13
CA TYR A 150 -40.42 -56.12 1.25
C TYR A 150 -39.56 -56.76 0.14
N GLU A 151 -38.91 -57.90 0.39
CA GLU A 151 -38.03 -58.55 -0.61
C GLU A 151 -38.81 -59.04 -1.84
N GLU A 152 -39.97 -59.66 -1.61
CA GLU A 152 -40.80 -60.22 -2.67
C GLU A 152 -41.63 -59.17 -3.41
N ARG A 153 -41.82 -57.98 -2.81
CA ARG A 153 -42.80 -56.98 -3.25
C ARG A 153 -42.11 -55.63 -3.45
N PRO A 154 -41.69 -55.29 -4.69
CA PRO A 154 -40.90 -54.09 -4.95
C PRO A 154 -41.64 -52.79 -4.60
N ILE A 155 -42.97 -52.75 -4.73
CA ILE A 155 -43.79 -51.59 -4.34
C ILE A 155 -43.65 -51.29 -2.84
N ILE A 156 -43.67 -52.34 -2.00
CA ILE A 156 -43.53 -52.21 -0.54
C ILE A 156 -42.12 -51.76 -0.20
N ARG A 157 -41.10 -52.33 -0.84
CA ARG A 157 -39.71 -51.94 -0.66
C ARG A 157 -39.48 -50.47 -1.01
N THR A 158 -39.92 -50.02 -2.19
CA THR A 158 -39.80 -48.62 -2.60
C THR A 158 -40.54 -47.69 -1.64
N TRP A 159 -41.73 -48.07 -1.18
CA TRP A 159 -42.49 -47.29 -0.20
C TRP A 159 -41.78 -47.20 1.16
N LEU A 160 -41.26 -48.34 1.65
CA LEU A 160 -40.50 -48.45 2.89
C LEU A 160 -39.27 -47.55 2.84
N ILE A 161 -38.47 -47.63 1.76
CA ILE A 161 -37.26 -46.82 1.59
C ILE A 161 -37.58 -45.33 1.45
N SER A 162 -38.60 -44.98 0.65
CA SER A 162 -38.82 -43.57 0.25
C SER A 162 -39.78 -42.77 1.14
N SER A 163 -40.48 -43.43 2.06
CA SER A 163 -41.46 -42.80 2.95
C SER A 163 -41.20 -43.16 4.40
N LEU A 164 -41.18 -44.45 4.73
CA LEU A 164 -41.07 -44.90 6.11
C LEU A 164 -39.67 -44.68 6.69
N LEU A 165 -38.62 -45.03 5.95
CA LEU A 165 -37.24 -44.91 6.42
C LEU A 165 -36.83 -43.46 6.75
N PRO A 166 -37.09 -42.45 5.88
CA PRO A 166 -36.88 -41.05 6.24
C PRO A 166 -37.64 -40.62 7.50
N ALA A 167 -38.91 -41.04 7.65
CA ALA A 167 -39.72 -40.68 8.81
C ALA A 167 -39.18 -41.32 10.09
N LEU A 168 -38.83 -42.61 10.05
CA LEU A 168 -38.23 -43.33 11.18
C LEU A 168 -36.92 -42.69 11.62
N ARG A 169 -36.03 -42.41 10.66
CA ARG A 169 -34.74 -41.78 10.96
C ARG A 169 -34.92 -40.40 11.57
N LEU A 170 -35.79 -39.59 10.97
CA LEU A 170 -36.04 -38.24 11.45
C LEU A 170 -36.61 -38.24 12.87
N ASN A 171 -37.65 -39.03 13.12
CA ASN A 171 -38.42 -38.98 14.36
C ASN A 171 -37.79 -39.81 15.50
N TYR A 172 -37.04 -40.87 15.20
CA TYR A 172 -36.56 -41.82 16.21
C TYR A 172 -35.04 -41.99 16.27
N GLU A 173 -34.32 -41.79 15.17
CA GLU A 173 -32.86 -42.04 15.13
C GLU A 173 -32.04 -40.75 15.31
N TYR A 174 -32.27 -39.75 14.47
CA TYR A 174 -31.46 -38.54 14.41
C TYR A 174 -31.94 -37.47 15.40
N TYR A 175 -33.25 -37.29 15.53
CA TYR A 175 -33.82 -36.22 16.35
C TYR A 175 -34.96 -36.70 17.27
N PRO A 176 -34.70 -37.68 18.17
CA PRO A 176 -35.72 -38.28 19.03
C PRO A 176 -36.36 -37.33 20.05
N ASN A 177 -35.68 -36.22 20.39
CA ASN A 177 -36.13 -35.26 21.38
C ASN A 177 -37.01 -34.13 20.81
N ARG A 178 -37.47 -34.24 19.56
CA ARG A 178 -38.33 -33.23 18.94
C ARG A 178 -39.76 -33.35 19.45
N ASP A 179 -40.38 -32.21 19.75
CA ASP A 179 -41.76 -32.15 20.25
C ASP A 179 -42.81 -32.55 19.21
N GLU A 180 -42.49 -32.43 17.91
CA GLU A 180 -43.39 -32.75 16.81
C GLU A 180 -42.79 -33.83 15.89
N THR A 181 -43.48 -34.96 15.77
CA THR A 181 -43.15 -36.03 14.82
C THR A 181 -43.79 -35.75 13.46
N ILE A 182 -43.03 -35.93 12.38
CA ILE A 182 -43.57 -35.83 11.01
C ILE A 182 -44.31 -37.14 10.67
N SER A 183 -45.60 -37.05 10.36
CA SER A 183 -46.40 -38.19 9.90
C SER A 183 -46.03 -38.58 8.46
N LEU A 184 -46.30 -39.84 8.10
CA LEU A 184 -46.08 -40.36 6.76
C LEU A 184 -46.89 -39.58 5.71
N GLU A 185 -48.11 -39.22 6.06
CA GLU A 185 -48.98 -38.42 5.19
C GLU A 185 -48.39 -37.04 4.92
N THR A 186 -47.88 -36.36 5.95
CA THR A 186 -47.26 -35.03 5.80
C THR A 186 -46.02 -35.11 4.91
N LEU A 187 -45.19 -36.15 5.10
CA LEU A 187 -43.96 -36.34 4.33
C LEU A 187 -44.23 -36.66 2.85
N GLU A 188 -45.29 -37.42 2.54
CA GLU A 188 -45.67 -37.74 1.16
C GLU A 188 -46.37 -36.58 0.41
N LEU A 189 -46.88 -35.58 1.12
CA LEU A 189 -47.54 -34.42 0.52
C LEU A 189 -46.55 -33.33 0.07
N MET A 190 -45.26 -33.47 0.40
CA MET A 190 -44.22 -32.51 0.00
C MET A 190 -43.74 -32.76 -1.43
N ASP A 191 -43.62 -31.67 -2.21
CA ASP A 191 -42.84 -31.64 -3.45
C ASP A 191 -41.32 -31.59 -3.17
N ASP A 192 -40.50 -31.82 -4.19
CA ASP A 192 -39.01 -31.82 -4.10
C ASP A 192 -38.46 -30.59 -3.39
N GLN A 193 -38.90 -29.40 -3.77
CA GLN A 193 -38.33 -28.17 -3.22
C GLN A 193 -38.72 -28.01 -1.75
N THR A 194 -39.97 -28.29 -1.39
CA THR A 194 -40.44 -28.22 0.00
C THR A 194 -39.76 -29.28 0.87
N ALA A 195 -39.69 -30.53 0.41
CA ALA A 195 -39.08 -31.63 1.15
C ALA A 195 -37.60 -31.37 1.43
N ILE A 196 -36.84 -30.94 0.40
CA ILE A 196 -35.41 -30.64 0.55
C ILE A 196 -35.20 -29.50 1.55
N ASN A 197 -35.99 -28.42 1.44
CA ASN A 197 -35.90 -27.31 2.37
C ASN A 197 -36.20 -27.74 3.81
N VAL A 198 -37.29 -28.47 4.04
CA VAL A 198 -37.69 -28.90 5.39
C VAL A 198 -36.67 -29.89 5.95
N LEU A 199 -36.37 -30.98 5.24
CA LEU A 199 -35.53 -32.07 5.72
C LEU A 199 -34.07 -31.64 5.95
N LEU A 200 -33.51 -30.77 5.11
CA LEU A 200 -32.13 -30.27 5.31
C LEU A 200 -32.02 -29.12 6.32
N SER A 201 -33.11 -28.40 6.60
CA SER A 201 -33.12 -27.32 7.60
C SER A 201 -33.20 -27.82 9.05
N ILE A 202 -33.59 -29.08 9.26
CA ILE A 202 -33.72 -29.66 10.60
C ILE A 202 -32.33 -29.96 11.18
N THR A 203 -32.08 -29.47 12.39
CA THR A 203 -30.85 -29.69 13.14
C THR A 203 -31.16 -30.09 14.58
N GLY A 204 -30.23 -30.79 15.25
CA GLY A 204 -30.39 -31.20 16.64
C GLY A 204 -30.29 -30.03 17.62
N SER A 205 -30.66 -30.29 18.89
CA SER A 205 -30.47 -29.32 19.99
C SER A 205 -28.99 -29.03 20.28
N GLU A 206 -28.15 -30.03 20.04
CA GLU A 206 -26.69 -29.91 19.99
C GLU A 206 -26.35 -29.79 18.50
N CYS A 207 -26.26 -28.56 17.98
CA CYS A 207 -25.97 -28.29 16.57
C CYS A 207 -24.64 -28.98 16.17
N ASN A 208 -24.73 -30.20 15.66
CA ASN A 208 -23.58 -31.04 15.34
C ASN A 208 -23.19 -30.82 13.89
N ASN A 209 -21.88 -30.73 13.63
CA ASN A 209 -21.34 -30.51 12.28
C ASN A 209 -21.69 -31.63 11.28
N MET A 210 -22.24 -32.76 11.75
CA MET A 210 -22.63 -33.92 10.94
C MET A 210 -24.13 -33.98 10.64
N ASP A 211 -24.96 -33.11 11.23
CA ASP A 211 -26.42 -33.14 11.03
C ASP A 211 -26.78 -33.01 9.54
N LEU A 212 -26.16 -32.07 8.84
CA LEU A 212 -26.37 -31.90 7.40
C LEU A 212 -25.95 -33.13 6.59
N VAL A 213 -24.82 -33.76 6.94
CA VAL A 213 -24.33 -34.99 6.28
C VAL A 213 -25.31 -36.14 6.49
N ASN A 214 -25.77 -36.33 7.74
CA ASN A 214 -26.71 -37.38 8.10
C ASN A 214 -28.06 -37.17 7.39
N ASN A 215 -28.53 -35.93 7.29
CA ASN A 215 -29.77 -35.59 6.59
C ASN A 215 -29.65 -35.83 5.08
N LEU A 216 -28.54 -35.43 4.45
CA LEU A 216 -28.30 -35.69 3.02
C LEU A 216 -28.26 -37.20 2.72
N ARG A 217 -27.47 -37.95 3.52
CA ARG A 217 -27.24 -39.38 3.34
C ARG A 217 -28.45 -40.23 3.68
N GLY A 218 -29.10 -39.94 4.81
CA GLY A 218 -30.09 -40.83 5.43
C GLY A 218 -31.54 -40.38 5.34
N LEU A 219 -31.81 -39.12 4.99
CA LEU A 219 -33.18 -38.61 4.79
C LEU A 219 -33.44 -38.27 3.32
N ILE A 220 -32.64 -37.38 2.72
CA ILE A 220 -32.83 -36.93 1.33
C ILE A 220 -32.57 -38.05 0.33
N GLY A 221 -31.48 -38.81 0.50
CA GLY A 221 -31.17 -39.91 -0.41
C GLY A 221 -32.30 -40.96 -0.50
N PRO A 222 -32.77 -41.54 0.62
CA PRO A 222 -33.91 -42.46 0.59
C PRO A 222 -35.20 -41.79 0.11
N TRP A 223 -35.43 -40.52 0.47
CA TRP A 223 -36.58 -39.77 -0.06
C TRP A 223 -36.52 -39.70 -1.60
N LEU A 224 -35.41 -39.26 -2.19
CA LEU A 224 -35.23 -39.17 -3.64
C LEU A 224 -35.26 -40.52 -4.37
N TYR A 225 -35.01 -41.65 -3.68
CA TYR A 225 -35.21 -42.99 -4.24
C TYR A 225 -36.64 -43.20 -4.77
N GLY A 226 -37.64 -42.56 -4.14
CA GLY A 226 -39.05 -42.61 -4.55
C GLY A 226 -39.46 -41.51 -5.54
N SER A 227 -38.53 -40.78 -6.17
CA SER A 227 -38.83 -39.68 -7.13
C SER A 227 -39.74 -40.13 -8.28
N ASN A 228 -39.64 -41.40 -8.66
CA ASN A 228 -40.40 -41.99 -9.75
C ASN A 228 -41.85 -42.38 -9.41
N ARG A 229 -42.25 -42.29 -8.13
CA ARG A 229 -43.62 -42.61 -7.72
C ARG A 229 -44.62 -41.62 -8.31
N ALA A 230 -45.77 -42.12 -8.77
CA ALA A 230 -46.77 -41.34 -9.48
C ALA A 230 -47.27 -40.11 -8.68
N LYS A 231 -47.47 -40.24 -7.36
CA LYS A 231 -47.89 -39.13 -6.50
C LYS A 231 -46.83 -38.02 -6.44
N ARG A 232 -45.57 -38.39 -6.24
CA ARG A 232 -44.46 -37.43 -6.16
C ARG A 232 -44.23 -36.72 -7.51
N ARG A 233 -44.29 -37.45 -8.62
CA ARG A 233 -44.24 -36.86 -9.98
C ARG A 233 -45.34 -35.81 -10.19
N ARG A 234 -46.59 -36.12 -9.81
CA ARG A 234 -47.73 -35.17 -9.92
C ARG A 234 -47.56 -33.92 -9.06
N LEU A 235 -47.10 -34.09 -7.82
CA LEU A 235 -46.82 -32.96 -6.92
C LEU A 235 -45.75 -32.06 -7.52
N ASN A 236 -44.65 -32.65 -7.99
CA ASN A 236 -43.56 -31.92 -8.62
C ASN A 236 -44.02 -31.21 -9.89
N GLU A 237 -44.75 -31.87 -10.79
CA GLU A 237 -45.31 -31.24 -12.00
C GLU A 237 -46.21 -30.04 -11.66
N SER A 238 -47.05 -30.16 -10.63
CA SER A 238 -47.91 -29.07 -10.17
C SER A 238 -47.11 -27.89 -9.60
N ALA A 239 -46.05 -28.17 -8.83
CA ALA A 239 -45.14 -27.15 -8.31
C ALA A 239 -44.39 -26.43 -9.43
N HIS A 240 -43.92 -27.16 -10.46
CA HIS A 240 -43.24 -26.59 -11.63
C HIS A 240 -44.16 -25.75 -12.54
N GLN A 241 -45.48 -26.03 -12.54
CA GLN A 241 -46.45 -25.19 -13.24
C GLN A 241 -46.69 -23.87 -12.49
N ASN A 242 -46.64 -23.92 -11.16
CA ASN A 242 -46.87 -22.76 -10.29
C ASN A 242 -45.60 -21.92 -10.05
N SER A 243 -44.41 -22.44 -10.38
CA SER A 243 -43.15 -21.71 -10.23
C SER A 243 -42.96 -20.64 -11.31
N ILE A 244 -42.56 -19.43 -10.88
CA ILE A 244 -42.29 -18.30 -11.76
C ILE A 244 -40.82 -18.37 -12.19
N SER A 245 -40.55 -18.61 -13.48
CA SER A 245 -39.20 -18.54 -14.03
C SER A 245 -38.67 -17.10 -13.93
N PHE A 246 -37.62 -16.87 -13.15
CA PHE A 246 -37.04 -15.52 -12.95
C PHE A 246 -36.21 -15.03 -14.15
N VAL A 247 -35.84 -15.94 -15.07
CA VAL A 247 -35.03 -15.64 -16.26
C VAL A 247 -35.85 -15.85 -17.52
N GLN A 248 -36.16 -14.76 -18.21
CA GLN A 248 -36.89 -14.75 -19.47
C GLN A 248 -35.96 -15.28 -20.59
N GLY A 249 -36.13 -16.55 -21.00
CA GLY A 249 -35.45 -17.12 -22.17
C GLY A 249 -34.67 -18.43 -21.97
N THR A 250 -34.55 -18.95 -20.76
CA THR A 250 -34.02 -20.32 -20.56
C THR A 250 -35.15 -21.35 -20.70
N PRO A 251 -34.98 -22.42 -21.51
CA PRO A 251 -35.98 -23.48 -21.57
C PRO A 251 -36.20 -24.05 -20.16
N LYS A 252 -37.46 -24.22 -19.76
CA LYS A 252 -37.78 -24.95 -18.51
C LYS A 252 -37.08 -26.31 -18.63
N PRO A 253 -36.23 -26.71 -17.67
CA PRO A 253 -35.58 -28.01 -17.72
C PRO A 253 -36.67 -29.07 -17.86
N GLN A 254 -36.50 -29.99 -18.82
CA GLN A 254 -37.40 -31.13 -18.94
C GLN A 254 -37.34 -31.91 -17.62
N PRO A 255 -38.47 -32.44 -17.12
CA PRO A 255 -38.48 -33.23 -15.89
C PRO A 255 -37.68 -34.51 -16.12
N THR A 256 -36.38 -34.44 -15.83
CA THR A 256 -35.49 -35.59 -15.74
C THR A 256 -35.65 -36.21 -14.35
N GLU A 257 -35.44 -37.52 -14.25
CA GLU A 257 -35.47 -38.26 -12.98
C GLU A 257 -34.48 -37.72 -11.92
N LEU A 258 -33.56 -36.84 -12.36
CA LEU A 258 -32.49 -36.23 -11.58
C LEU A 258 -32.84 -34.83 -11.03
N ALA A 259 -34.02 -34.27 -11.36
CA ALA A 259 -34.40 -32.91 -10.99
C ALA A 259 -34.34 -32.65 -9.47
N GLY A 260 -34.72 -33.63 -8.65
CA GLY A 260 -34.61 -33.54 -7.20
C GLY A 260 -33.19 -33.28 -6.70
N TRP A 261 -32.18 -33.87 -7.33
CA TRP A 261 -30.76 -33.62 -7.00
C TRP A 261 -30.29 -32.22 -7.42
N GLU A 262 -30.90 -31.61 -8.43
CA GLU A 262 -30.61 -30.23 -8.79
C GLU A 262 -31.06 -29.26 -7.70
N TYR A 263 -32.24 -29.47 -7.13
CA TYR A 263 -32.72 -28.70 -5.98
C TYR A 263 -31.81 -28.87 -4.76
N VAL A 264 -31.24 -30.05 -4.52
CA VAL A 264 -30.24 -30.25 -3.45
C VAL A 264 -28.98 -29.41 -3.71
N ASN A 265 -28.48 -29.40 -4.95
CA ASN A 265 -27.31 -28.61 -5.33
C ASN A 265 -27.57 -27.10 -5.21
N GLU A 266 -28.75 -26.62 -5.60
CA GLU A 266 -29.18 -25.24 -5.40
C GLU A 266 -29.29 -24.89 -3.91
N TRP A 267 -29.85 -25.81 -3.11
CA TRP A 267 -29.96 -25.63 -1.67
C TRP A 267 -28.60 -25.50 -1.02
N LEU A 268 -27.65 -26.39 -1.32
CA LEU A 268 -26.27 -26.34 -0.79
C LEU A 268 -25.58 -25.02 -1.15
N LEU A 269 -25.72 -24.56 -2.39
CA LEU A 269 -25.18 -23.27 -2.82
C LEU A 269 -25.81 -22.11 -2.04
N SER A 270 -27.13 -22.09 -1.90
CA SER A 270 -27.85 -21.04 -1.17
C SER A 270 -27.49 -21.03 0.33
N ARG A 271 -27.37 -22.21 0.95
CA ARG A 271 -27.01 -22.38 2.35
C ARG A 271 -25.58 -21.96 2.61
N SER A 272 -24.67 -22.14 1.65
CA SER A 272 -23.26 -21.75 1.80
C SER A 272 -23.05 -20.25 2.03
N LEU A 273 -24.01 -19.41 1.63
CA LEU A 273 -23.98 -17.97 1.88
C LEU A 273 -24.35 -17.58 3.31
N VAL A 274 -25.04 -18.47 4.03
CA VAL A 274 -25.51 -18.24 5.41
C VAL A 274 -24.64 -19.01 6.40
N ASP A 275 -24.32 -20.26 6.08
CA ASP A 275 -23.61 -21.21 6.95
C ASP A 275 -22.57 -21.98 6.12
N HIS A 276 -21.49 -21.28 5.80
CA HIS A 276 -20.41 -21.81 4.96
C HIS A 276 -19.73 -23.03 5.60
N SER A 277 -19.49 -23.00 6.92
CA SER A 277 -18.82 -24.07 7.66
C SER A 277 -19.56 -25.40 7.58
N SER A 278 -20.89 -25.40 7.74
CA SER A 278 -21.68 -26.62 7.66
C SER A 278 -21.66 -27.21 6.25
N VAL A 279 -21.76 -26.37 5.22
CA VAL A 279 -21.71 -26.80 3.82
C VAL A 279 -20.35 -27.34 3.42
N VAL A 280 -19.24 -26.70 3.84
CA VAL A 280 -17.89 -27.25 3.66
C VAL A 280 -17.75 -28.59 4.39
N GLY A 281 -18.30 -28.70 5.60
CA GLY A 281 -18.39 -29.96 6.35
C GLY A 281 -19.16 -31.05 5.59
N ALA A 282 -20.22 -30.69 4.87
CA ALA A 282 -20.97 -31.61 4.03
C ALA A 282 -20.13 -32.11 2.85
N PHE A 283 -19.51 -31.20 2.08
CA PHE A 283 -18.69 -31.59 0.93
C PHE A 283 -17.48 -32.44 1.31
N THR A 284 -16.88 -32.18 2.47
CA THR A 284 -15.73 -32.95 2.96
C THR A 284 -16.12 -34.38 3.37
N ASN A 285 -17.23 -34.53 4.08
CA ASN A 285 -17.62 -35.79 4.73
C ASN A 285 -18.65 -36.63 3.97
N TRP A 286 -19.28 -36.11 2.90
CA TRP A 286 -20.27 -36.82 2.09
C TRP A 286 -19.80 -37.01 0.64
N ASN A 287 -19.86 -38.24 0.11
CA ASN A 287 -19.43 -38.52 -1.27
C ASN A 287 -20.53 -38.21 -2.32
N GLY A 288 -21.52 -37.40 -1.97
CA GLY A 288 -22.57 -36.94 -2.88
C GLY A 288 -23.67 -37.98 -3.13
N PRO A 289 -24.44 -37.84 -4.22
CA PRO A 289 -25.64 -38.64 -4.51
C PRO A 289 -25.44 -40.15 -4.64
N VAL A 290 -24.20 -40.63 -4.63
CA VAL A 290 -23.88 -42.07 -4.69
C VAL A 290 -23.73 -42.67 -3.29
N ASP A 291 -23.45 -41.83 -2.29
CA ASP A 291 -23.27 -42.24 -0.89
C ASP A 291 -24.54 -41.96 -0.11
N ILE A 292 -25.55 -42.76 -0.43
CA ILE A 292 -26.86 -42.76 0.21
C ILE A 292 -26.94 -43.98 1.11
N ASP A 293 -27.54 -43.81 2.27
CA ASP A 293 -27.84 -44.92 3.17
C ASP A 293 -29.31 -45.30 3.01
N LEU A 294 -29.59 -46.44 2.36
CA LEU A 294 -30.94 -46.97 2.16
C LEU A 294 -31.36 -47.97 3.27
N GLY A 295 -30.61 -48.04 4.37
CA GLY A 295 -30.91 -48.92 5.51
C GLY A 295 -30.69 -50.42 5.25
N GLY A 296 -30.07 -50.78 4.12
CA GLY A 296 -29.87 -52.16 3.68
C GLY A 296 -31.13 -52.82 3.11
N TYR A 297 -32.16 -52.02 2.79
CA TYR A 297 -33.42 -52.50 2.20
C TYR A 297 -33.44 -52.48 0.67
N ASP A 298 -32.37 -51.98 0.06
CA ASP A 298 -32.25 -51.81 -1.39
C ASP A 298 -32.11 -53.14 -2.13
N ASP A 299 -32.54 -53.15 -3.40
CA ASP A 299 -32.29 -54.27 -4.28
C ASP A 299 -30.92 -54.11 -4.94
N ASN A 300 -30.11 -55.17 -4.92
CA ASN A 300 -28.83 -55.21 -5.62
C ASN A 300 -28.99 -55.00 -7.14
N GLU A 301 -30.22 -55.19 -7.67
CA GLU A 301 -30.56 -55.05 -9.10
C GLU A 301 -31.00 -53.63 -9.52
N THR A 302 -31.45 -52.77 -8.60
CA THR A 302 -31.87 -51.37 -8.90
C THR A 302 -30.70 -50.38 -8.93
N GLN A 303 -29.62 -50.75 -9.61
CA GLN A 303 -28.44 -49.89 -9.71
C GLN A 303 -28.69 -48.76 -10.72
N ILE A 304 -28.45 -47.52 -10.29
CA ILE A 304 -28.38 -46.34 -11.16
C ILE A 304 -27.42 -46.65 -12.31
N SER A 305 -27.81 -46.32 -13.55
CA SER A 305 -26.94 -46.58 -14.69
C SER A 305 -25.60 -45.85 -14.52
N PRO A 306 -24.48 -46.41 -15.05
CA PRO A 306 -23.17 -45.78 -14.88
C PRO A 306 -23.16 -44.34 -15.42
N ASP A 307 -23.85 -44.09 -16.53
CA ASP A 307 -23.96 -42.75 -17.12
C ASP A 307 -24.67 -41.77 -16.19
N GLN A 308 -25.82 -42.15 -15.61
CA GLN A 308 -26.55 -41.32 -14.64
C GLN A 308 -25.73 -41.05 -13.37
N LYS A 309 -24.98 -42.06 -12.90
CA LYS A 309 -24.07 -41.91 -11.77
C LYS A 309 -22.98 -40.88 -12.04
N THR A 310 -22.36 -40.92 -13.23
CA THR A 310 -21.36 -39.92 -13.61
C THR A 310 -21.95 -38.52 -13.73
N GLU A 311 -23.15 -38.37 -14.29
CA GLU A 311 -23.83 -37.08 -14.37
C GLU A 311 -24.13 -36.51 -12.98
N LEU A 312 -24.66 -37.33 -12.05
CA LEU A 312 -24.93 -36.90 -10.68
C LEU A 312 -23.67 -36.46 -9.93
N LEU A 313 -22.57 -37.21 -10.06
CA LEU A 313 -21.30 -36.83 -9.46
C LEU A 313 -20.74 -35.55 -10.09
N ASN A 314 -20.86 -35.37 -11.41
CA ASN A 314 -20.45 -34.13 -12.07
C ASN A 314 -21.27 -32.92 -11.60
N ARG A 315 -22.59 -33.07 -11.45
CA ARG A 315 -23.47 -31.98 -10.97
C ARG A 315 -23.24 -31.66 -9.49
N TYR A 316 -22.97 -32.66 -8.66
CA TYR A 316 -22.54 -32.47 -7.27
C TYR A 316 -21.15 -31.81 -7.17
N GLY A 317 -20.19 -32.25 -7.98
CA GLY A 317 -18.89 -31.58 -8.09
C GLY A 317 -19.04 -30.12 -8.51
N GLN A 318 -19.93 -29.84 -9.47
CA GLN A 318 -20.23 -28.48 -9.92
C GLN A 318 -20.77 -27.60 -8.79
N SER A 319 -21.64 -28.13 -7.93
CA SER A 319 -22.16 -27.36 -6.79
C SER A 319 -21.06 -27.08 -5.77
N GLY A 320 -20.14 -28.02 -5.53
CA GLY A 320 -18.95 -27.81 -4.70
C GLY A 320 -18.05 -26.70 -5.23
N LEU A 321 -17.69 -26.72 -6.52
CA LEU A 321 -16.91 -25.65 -7.14
C LEU A 321 -17.66 -24.31 -7.10
N SER A 322 -18.99 -24.33 -7.26
CA SER A 322 -19.84 -23.13 -7.17
C SER A 322 -19.79 -22.49 -5.78
N VAL A 323 -19.79 -23.28 -4.69
CA VAL A 323 -19.67 -22.79 -3.31
C VAL A 323 -18.39 -21.99 -3.10
N VAL A 324 -17.28 -22.43 -3.71
CA VAL A 324 -15.99 -21.72 -3.64
C VAL A 324 -16.06 -20.35 -4.32
N TYR A 325 -16.71 -20.23 -5.48
CA TYR A 325 -16.93 -18.93 -6.13
C TYR A 325 -18.02 -18.08 -5.46
N ALA A 326 -18.88 -18.67 -4.64
CA ALA A 326 -20.08 -18.00 -4.14
C ALA A 326 -19.87 -17.17 -2.89
N HIS A 327 -19.02 -17.65 -1.97
CA HIS A 327 -18.82 -17.01 -0.67
C HIS A 327 -18.04 -15.68 -0.79
N ALA A 328 -18.39 -14.73 0.08
CA ALA A 328 -17.75 -13.42 0.16
C ALA A 328 -16.75 -13.32 1.33
N ASP A 329 -16.65 -14.36 2.17
CA ASP A 329 -15.71 -14.39 3.28
C ASP A 329 -14.28 -14.52 2.76
N SER A 330 -13.40 -13.63 3.22
CA SER A 330 -11.96 -13.61 2.90
C SER A 330 -11.11 -14.05 4.09
N SER A 331 -11.70 -14.70 5.08
CA SER A 331 -11.00 -15.26 6.24
C SER A 331 -10.12 -16.45 5.85
N GLN A 332 -9.06 -16.70 6.63
CA GLN A 332 -8.21 -17.88 6.43
C GLN A 332 -9.02 -19.18 6.55
N ALA A 333 -10.00 -19.25 7.46
CA ALA A 333 -10.84 -20.43 7.65
C ALA A 333 -11.71 -20.73 6.40
N ALA A 334 -12.27 -19.69 5.76
CA ALA A 334 -13.02 -19.85 4.51
C ALA A 334 -12.11 -20.28 3.34
N LEU A 335 -10.88 -19.76 3.31
CA LEU A 335 -9.88 -20.20 2.34
C LEU A 335 -9.55 -21.68 2.54
N ASP A 336 -9.21 -22.10 3.76
CA ASP A 336 -8.89 -23.50 4.09
C ASP A 336 -10.08 -24.43 3.75
N GLY A 337 -11.31 -24.00 4.02
CA GLY A 337 -12.52 -24.71 3.63
C GLY A 337 -12.66 -24.86 2.11
N SER A 338 -12.32 -23.81 1.35
CA SER A 338 -12.32 -23.86 -0.11
C SER A 338 -11.28 -24.85 -0.67
N PHE A 339 -10.08 -24.89 -0.08
CA PHE A 339 -9.05 -25.89 -0.41
C PHE A 339 -9.59 -27.31 -0.20
N GLN A 340 -10.24 -27.56 0.93
CA GLN A 340 -10.82 -28.87 1.26
C GLN A 340 -11.92 -29.28 0.26
N VAL A 341 -12.82 -28.37 -0.10
CA VAL A 341 -13.89 -28.65 -1.08
C VAL A 341 -13.31 -29.00 -2.44
N VAL A 342 -12.37 -28.21 -2.97
CA VAL A 342 -11.78 -28.47 -4.30
C VAL A 342 -10.99 -29.78 -4.31
N ALA A 343 -10.15 -30.02 -3.30
CA ALA A 343 -9.40 -31.29 -3.19
C ALA A 343 -10.35 -32.49 -3.15
N ARG A 344 -11.47 -32.35 -2.44
CA ARG A 344 -12.47 -33.41 -2.33
C ARG A 344 -13.23 -33.65 -3.63
N VAL A 345 -13.63 -32.61 -4.34
CA VAL A 345 -14.27 -32.72 -5.67
C VAL A 345 -13.31 -33.34 -6.68
N ALA A 346 -12.04 -32.92 -6.68
CA ALA A 346 -11.01 -33.50 -7.54
C ALA A 346 -10.83 -35.00 -7.28
N ARG A 347 -10.81 -35.43 -6.01
CA ARG A 347 -10.77 -36.87 -5.65
C ARG A 347 -11.98 -37.65 -6.13
N LEU A 348 -13.19 -37.11 -5.90
CA LEU A 348 -14.44 -37.79 -6.24
C LEU A 348 -14.61 -38.01 -7.75
N LEU A 349 -14.01 -37.14 -8.56
CA LEU A 349 -14.10 -37.18 -10.02
C LEU A 349 -12.81 -37.65 -10.70
N GLU A 350 -11.84 -38.15 -9.93
CA GLU A 350 -10.55 -38.66 -10.44
C GLU A 350 -9.75 -37.60 -11.22
N LEU A 351 -9.80 -36.34 -10.77
CA LEU A 351 -9.11 -35.17 -11.34
C LEU A 351 -7.97 -34.66 -10.44
N GLU A 352 -7.45 -35.50 -9.51
CA GLU A 352 -6.39 -35.10 -8.56
C GLU A 352 -5.11 -34.63 -9.25
N GLU A 353 -4.79 -35.19 -10.44
CA GLU A 353 -3.61 -34.83 -11.23
C GLU A 353 -3.61 -33.37 -11.70
N PHE A 354 -4.79 -32.74 -11.77
CA PHE A 354 -4.98 -31.34 -12.19
C PHE A 354 -5.12 -30.38 -11.00
N SER A 355 -5.03 -30.89 -9.76
CA SER A 355 -5.09 -30.10 -8.53
C SER A 355 -3.69 -29.73 -8.07
N TYR A 356 -3.44 -28.42 -7.92
CA TYR A 356 -2.14 -27.88 -7.51
C TYR A 356 -2.06 -27.50 -6.02
N LEU A 357 -3.08 -27.85 -5.24
CA LEU A 357 -3.30 -27.37 -3.88
C LEU A 357 -2.22 -27.81 -2.87
N ASP A 358 -1.58 -28.96 -3.10
CA ASP A 358 -0.54 -29.53 -2.21
C ASP A 358 0.83 -28.84 -2.36
N SER A 359 0.96 -27.87 -3.27
CA SER A 359 2.21 -27.15 -3.49
C SER A 359 2.61 -26.28 -2.29
N SER A 360 3.88 -26.38 -1.89
CA SER A 360 4.48 -25.54 -0.85
C SER A 360 4.70 -24.11 -1.35
N ASP A 361 4.68 -23.13 -0.45
CA ASP A 361 4.90 -21.71 -0.82
C ASP A 361 6.28 -21.44 -1.44
N SER A 362 7.28 -22.28 -1.16
CA SER A 362 8.63 -22.18 -1.73
C SER A 362 8.80 -22.86 -3.09
N ALA A 363 7.84 -23.68 -3.53
CA ALA A 363 7.90 -24.43 -4.78
C ALA A 363 6.54 -24.34 -5.48
N LEU A 364 6.26 -23.14 -6.01
CA LEU A 364 5.02 -22.86 -6.73
C LEU A 364 5.00 -23.62 -8.08
N PRO A 365 3.86 -24.22 -8.46
CA PRO A 365 3.77 -25.07 -9.64
C PRO A 365 3.56 -24.26 -10.92
N SER A 366 3.91 -24.84 -12.07
CA SER A 366 3.42 -24.37 -13.37
C SER A 366 2.01 -24.89 -13.60
N VAL A 367 1.06 -23.97 -13.77
CA VAL A 367 -0.36 -24.30 -13.97
C VAL A 367 -0.65 -24.34 -15.47
N ASP A 368 -1.19 -25.48 -15.94
CA ASP A 368 -1.69 -25.62 -17.30
C ASP A 368 -3.22 -25.78 -17.31
N TYR A 369 -3.87 -25.05 -18.20
CA TYR A 369 -5.32 -25.10 -18.40
C TYR A 369 -5.71 -24.55 -19.78
N ASP A 370 -6.88 -24.98 -20.27
CA ASP A 370 -7.45 -24.50 -21.54
C ASP A 370 -7.89 -23.03 -21.42
N THR A 371 -7.02 -22.11 -21.88
CA THR A 371 -7.23 -20.67 -21.79
C THR A 371 -8.39 -20.19 -22.66
N GLU A 372 -8.63 -20.79 -23.84
CA GLU A 372 -9.73 -20.43 -24.72
C GLU A 372 -11.08 -20.71 -24.07
N ARG A 373 -11.23 -21.90 -23.47
CA ARG A 373 -12.49 -22.26 -22.78
C ARG A 373 -12.77 -21.38 -21.58
N ILE A 374 -11.77 -21.14 -20.73
CA ILE A 374 -11.95 -20.36 -19.50
C ILE A 374 -12.14 -18.87 -19.80
N SER A 375 -11.42 -18.31 -20.77
CA SER A 375 -11.53 -16.89 -21.15
C SER A 375 -12.80 -16.54 -21.93
N SER A 376 -13.46 -17.53 -22.56
CA SER A 376 -14.76 -17.35 -23.23
C SER A 376 -15.91 -16.96 -22.28
N THR A 377 -15.68 -17.02 -20.97
CA THR A 377 -16.66 -16.66 -19.94
C THR A 377 -17.00 -15.18 -19.95
N SER A 378 -18.18 -14.87 -19.41
CA SER A 378 -18.60 -13.49 -19.19
C SER A 378 -18.68 -13.20 -17.70
N ARG A 379 -18.71 -11.91 -17.32
CA ARG A 379 -18.98 -11.51 -15.92
C ARG A 379 -20.28 -12.13 -15.37
N ALA A 380 -21.26 -12.38 -16.23
CA ALA A 380 -22.51 -13.03 -15.84
C ALA A 380 -22.30 -14.49 -15.39
N SER A 381 -21.26 -15.19 -15.89
CA SER A 381 -20.92 -16.56 -15.52
C SER A 381 -20.47 -16.71 -14.06
N LEU A 382 -20.04 -15.61 -13.42
CA LEU A 382 -19.67 -15.55 -12.00
C LEU A 382 -20.85 -15.18 -11.08
N LEU A 383 -22.03 -14.84 -11.63
CA LEU A 383 -23.23 -14.58 -10.84
C LEU A 383 -23.77 -15.88 -10.25
N GLN A 384 -24.34 -15.80 -9.05
CA GLN A 384 -24.83 -16.97 -8.31
C GLN A 384 -25.76 -17.87 -9.14
N ASN A 385 -26.70 -17.27 -9.87
CA ASN A 385 -27.67 -18.02 -10.70
C ASN A 385 -27.01 -18.72 -11.90
N ALA A 386 -25.82 -18.30 -12.31
CA ALA A 386 -25.09 -18.88 -13.43
C ALA A 386 -24.06 -19.93 -13.00
N LEU A 387 -23.66 -19.97 -11.72
CA LEU A 387 -22.65 -20.92 -11.22
C LEU A 387 -23.11 -22.39 -11.38
N LEU A 388 -24.40 -22.68 -11.21
CA LEU A 388 -24.97 -24.02 -11.41
C LEU A 388 -25.43 -24.32 -12.84
N ALA A 389 -25.26 -23.38 -13.78
CA ALA A 389 -25.64 -23.59 -15.17
C ALA A 389 -24.81 -24.73 -15.80
N HIS A 390 -25.46 -25.69 -16.44
CA HIS A 390 -24.86 -26.91 -17.01
C HIS A 390 -23.60 -26.67 -17.88
N GLY A 391 -23.56 -25.56 -18.60
CA GLY A 391 -22.47 -25.20 -19.51
C GLY A 391 -21.44 -24.25 -18.93
N ASN A 392 -21.45 -23.93 -17.63
CA ASN A 392 -20.51 -22.98 -17.06
C ASN A 392 -19.09 -23.58 -16.99
N PRO A 393 -18.11 -23.06 -17.73
CA PRO A 393 -16.78 -23.67 -17.80
C PRO A 393 -15.93 -23.45 -16.53
N LEU A 394 -16.33 -22.53 -15.64
CA LEU A 394 -15.63 -22.28 -14.37
C LEU A 394 -15.98 -23.30 -13.29
N THR A 395 -17.21 -23.80 -13.31
CA THR A 395 -17.75 -24.67 -12.26
C THR A 395 -18.04 -26.07 -12.75
N LYS A 396 -18.19 -26.31 -14.05
CA LYS A 396 -18.32 -27.66 -14.59
C LYS A 396 -17.01 -28.42 -14.36
N PRO A 397 -17.01 -29.51 -13.56
CA PRO A 397 -15.80 -30.25 -13.28
C PRO A 397 -15.12 -30.74 -14.56
N SER A 398 -13.89 -30.32 -14.73
CA SER A 398 -13.03 -30.59 -15.87
C SER A 398 -11.60 -30.29 -15.47
N PRO A 399 -10.59 -30.87 -16.16
CA PRO A 399 -9.18 -30.57 -15.90
C PRO A 399 -8.92 -29.07 -15.81
N SER A 400 -9.38 -28.29 -16.80
CA SER A 400 -9.19 -26.84 -16.84
C SER A 400 -9.86 -26.10 -15.67
N SER A 401 -11.08 -26.48 -15.27
CA SER A 401 -11.78 -25.83 -14.15
C SER A 401 -11.09 -26.08 -12.81
N ILE A 402 -10.55 -27.29 -12.59
CA ILE A 402 -9.84 -27.66 -11.37
C ILE A 402 -8.47 -26.98 -11.33
N SER A 403 -7.71 -27.02 -12.43
CA SER A 403 -6.43 -26.31 -12.56
C SER A 403 -6.58 -24.81 -12.30
N PHE A 404 -7.55 -24.18 -12.96
CA PHE A 404 -7.81 -22.74 -12.85
C PHE A 404 -8.23 -22.35 -11.44
N LEU A 405 -9.19 -23.07 -10.83
CA LEU A 405 -9.61 -22.78 -9.46
C LEU A 405 -8.50 -23.05 -8.44
N SER A 406 -7.69 -24.09 -8.65
CA SER A 406 -6.51 -24.35 -7.81
C SER A 406 -5.53 -23.18 -7.86
N ALA A 407 -5.27 -22.63 -9.05
CA ALA A 407 -4.40 -21.47 -9.21
C ALA A 407 -4.97 -20.20 -8.55
N LEU A 408 -6.28 -19.99 -8.62
CA LEU A 408 -6.96 -18.92 -7.88
C LEU A 408 -6.82 -19.07 -6.36
N LEU A 409 -7.01 -20.29 -5.84
CA LEU A 409 -6.89 -20.56 -4.39
C LEU A 409 -5.44 -20.38 -3.89
N LEU A 410 -4.44 -20.84 -4.66
CA LEU A 410 -3.03 -20.55 -4.38
C LEU A 410 -2.73 -19.05 -4.44
N SER A 411 -3.31 -18.34 -5.41
CA SER A 411 -3.18 -16.89 -5.51
C SER A 411 -3.76 -16.20 -4.27
N LEU A 412 -4.95 -16.61 -3.80
CA LEU A 412 -5.57 -16.11 -2.58
C LEU A 412 -4.72 -16.39 -1.33
N ARG A 413 -4.09 -17.56 -1.25
CA ARG A 413 -3.16 -17.90 -0.15
C ARG A 413 -2.00 -16.91 -0.12
N ILE A 414 -1.36 -16.66 -1.26
CA ILE A 414 -0.27 -15.67 -1.39
C ILE A 414 -0.76 -14.27 -1.00
N LEU A 415 -1.89 -13.82 -1.54
CA LEU A 415 -2.44 -12.49 -1.25
C LEU A 415 -2.74 -12.33 0.26
N THR A 416 -3.31 -13.37 0.89
CA THR A 416 -3.58 -13.41 2.33
C THR A 416 -2.29 -13.32 3.16
N GLN A 417 -1.24 -14.03 2.74
CA GLN A 417 0.09 -13.94 3.37
C GLN A 417 0.70 -12.55 3.26
N LEU A 418 0.50 -11.86 2.13
CA LEU A 418 0.92 -10.47 1.87
C LEU A 418 -0.02 -9.42 2.51
N GLY A 419 -1.01 -9.86 3.31
CA GLY A 419 -1.90 -8.98 4.06
C GLY A 419 -3.00 -8.33 3.22
N HIS A 420 -3.27 -8.87 2.02
CA HIS A 420 -4.30 -8.40 1.10
C HIS A 420 -5.43 -9.43 0.98
N LEU A 421 -6.56 -9.17 1.63
CA LEU A 421 -7.69 -10.10 1.70
C LEU A 421 -8.71 -9.81 0.61
N LEU A 422 -8.98 -10.82 -0.24
CA LEU A 422 -9.99 -10.75 -1.30
C LEU A 422 -10.80 -12.07 -1.32
N PRO A 423 -12.08 -12.04 -1.72
CA PRO A 423 -12.85 -13.26 -1.95
C PRO A 423 -12.55 -13.86 -3.33
N CYS A 424 -12.75 -15.17 -3.49
CA CYS A 424 -12.41 -15.91 -4.71
C CYS A 424 -13.08 -15.35 -5.98
N ARG A 425 -14.34 -14.90 -5.88
CA ARG A 425 -15.05 -14.28 -7.00
C ARG A 425 -14.37 -13.03 -7.54
N VAL A 426 -13.80 -12.20 -6.67
CA VAL A 426 -13.13 -10.96 -7.07
C VAL A 426 -11.84 -11.26 -7.79
N VAL A 427 -11.05 -12.22 -7.29
CA VAL A 427 -9.80 -12.68 -7.92
C VAL A 427 -10.08 -13.32 -9.29
N ALA A 428 -11.14 -14.13 -9.41
CA ALA A 428 -11.57 -14.69 -10.69
C ALA A 428 -11.97 -13.61 -11.70
N ASN A 429 -12.74 -12.60 -11.27
CA ASN A 429 -13.10 -11.46 -12.11
C ASN A 429 -11.87 -10.61 -12.50
N LEU A 430 -10.88 -10.50 -11.62
CA LEU A 430 -9.61 -9.82 -11.89
C LEU A 430 -8.81 -10.57 -12.97
N ALA A 431 -8.67 -11.88 -12.86
CA ALA A 431 -7.94 -12.69 -13.85
C ALA A 431 -8.63 -12.68 -15.23
N LEU A 432 -9.96 -12.79 -15.28
CA LEU A 432 -10.70 -13.02 -16.53
C LEU A 432 -11.16 -11.75 -17.24
N HIS A 433 -11.62 -10.73 -16.50
CA HIS A 433 -12.41 -9.65 -17.10
C HIS A 433 -11.87 -8.24 -16.86
N SER A 434 -10.87 -8.08 -15.98
CA SER A 434 -10.32 -6.75 -15.69
C SER A 434 -9.44 -6.21 -16.83
N SER A 435 -9.23 -4.89 -16.84
CA SER A 435 -8.28 -4.22 -17.73
C SER A 435 -6.88 -4.22 -17.12
N GLU A 436 -5.87 -3.97 -17.94
CA GLU A 436 -4.48 -3.80 -17.50
C GLU A 436 -4.36 -2.76 -16.38
N GLU A 437 -5.03 -1.60 -16.51
CA GLU A 437 -5.04 -0.53 -15.50
C GLU A 437 -5.61 -1.01 -14.15
N MET A 438 -6.68 -1.80 -14.17
CA MET A 438 -7.28 -2.36 -12.96
C MET A 438 -6.37 -3.41 -12.32
N GLN A 439 -5.75 -4.28 -13.11
CA GLN A 439 -4.76 -5.25 -12.61
C GLN A 439 -3.57 -4.53 -11.96
N LEU A 440 -3.06 -3.47 -12.58
CA LEU A 440 -1.94 -2.68 -12.07
C LEU A 440 -2.30 -1.93 -10.79
N ALA A 441 -3.51 -1.39 -10.69
CA ALA A 441 -4.00 -0.77 -9.46
C ALA A 441 -4.07 -1.78 -8.30
N GLU A 442 -4.58 -3.00 -8.56
CA GLU A 442 -4.61 -4.06 -7.55
C GLU A 442 -3.22 -4.55 -7.17
N LEU A 443 -2.30 -4.73 -8.14
CA LEU A 443 -0.91 -5.09 -7.85
C LEU A 443 -0.26 -4.06 -6.91
N LYS A 444 -0.44 -2.76 -7.17
CA LYS A 444 0.05 -1.69 -6.29
C LYS A 444 -0.55 -1.78 -4.89
N SER A 445 -1.83 -2.12 -4.79
CA SER A 445 -2.52 -2.34 -3.50
C SER A 445 -1.89 -3.50 -2.72
N VAL A 446 -1.64 -4.64 -3.38
CA VAL A 446 -0.96 -5.81 -2.81
C VAL A 446 0.44 -5.46 -2.31
N VAL A 447 1.25 -4.83 -3.17
CA VAL A 447 2.60 -4.38 -2.82
C VAL A 447 2.58 -3.43 -1.62
N SER A 448 1.65 -2.48 -1.60
CA SER A 448 1.51 -1.54 -0.48
C SER A 448 1.12 -2.24 0.84
N SER A 449 0.33 -3.31 0.75
CA SER A 449 -0.09 -4.12 1.90
C SER A 449 1.09 -4.92 2.45
N ALA A 450 1.87 -5.54 1.57
CA ALA A 450 3.09 -6.25 1.92
C ALA A 450 4.08 -5.35 2.68
N ILE A 451 4.34 -4.13 2.17
CA ILE A 451 5.23 -3.15 2.82
C ILE A 451 4.72 -2.76 4.23
N LYS A 452 3.40 -2.62 4.43
CA LYS A 452 2.83 -2.26 5.75
C LYS A 452 2.92 -3.39 6.78
N GLN A 453 2.99 -4.64 6.33
CA GLN A 453 2.99 -5.82 7.17
C GLN A 453 4.38 -6.18 7.75
N GLN A 454 5.36 -5.27 7.62
CA GLN A 454 6.77 -5.34 8.08
C GLN A 454 7.06 -5.75 9.55
N ARG A 455 6.05 -6.15 10.34
CA ARG A 455 6.23 -6.64 11.73
C ARG A 455 6.94 -7.99 11.80
N SER A 456 6.96 -8.77 10.72
CA SER A 456 7.81 -9.95 10.55
C SER A 456 8.90 -9.64 9.54
N ARG A 457 10.12 -10.16 9.73
CA ARG A 457 11.23 -10.05 8.77
C ARG A 457 10.84 -10.83 7.51
N GLN A 458 10.09 -10.19 6.61
CA GLN A 458 9.62 -10.77 5.36
C GLN A 458 10.82 -11.11 4.48
N ASN A 459 10.79 -12.29 3.88
CA ASN A 459 11.78 -12.69 2.89
C ASN A 459 11.38 -12.11 1.52
N TRP A 460 12.02 -11.00 1.13
CA TRP A 460 11.65 -10.29 -0.10
C TRP A 460 11.98 -11.06 -1.39
N ASP A 461 12.91 -12.03 -1.35
CA ASP A 461 13.14 -12.95 -2.46
C ASP A 461 11.90 -13.80 -2.73
N LEU A 462 11.33 -14.37 -1.66
CA LEU A 462 10.09 -15.14 -1.75
C LEU A 462 8.93 -14.27 -2.19
N VAL A 463 8.81 -13.04 -1.68
CA VAL A 463 7.77 -12.09 -2.12
C VAL A 463 7.89 -11.79 -3.61
N ARG A 464 9.11 -11.59 -4.12
CA ARG A 464 9.35 -11.41 -5.57
C ARG A 464 8.91 -12.63 -6.36
N GLN A 465 9.30 -13.84 -5.96
CA GLN A 465 8.89 -15.08 -6.62
C GLN A 465 7.36 -15.24 -6.64
N GLN A 466 6.71 -14.98 -5.51
CA GLN A 466 5.26 -15.02 -5.38
C GLN A 466 4.55 -14.00 -6.29
N LEU A 467 5.03 -12.74 -6.34
CA LEU A 467 4.45 -11.70 -7.19
C LEU A 467 4.63 -12.00 -8.69
N LEU A 468 5.79 -12.54 -9.07
CA LEU A 468 6.04 -12.98 -10.44
C LEU A 468 5.14 -14.16 -10.81
N TRP A 469 5.00 -15.15 -9.92
CA TRP A 469 4.09 -16.27 -10.12
C TRP A 469 2.62 -15.83 -10.23
N LEU A 470 2.18 -14.81 -9.46
CA LEU A 470 0.85 -14.24 -9.62
C LEU A 470 0.62 -13.61 -11.01
N ARG A 471 1.68 -13.25 -11.75
CA ARG A 471 1.55 -12.70 -13.11
C ARG A 471 1.11 -13.77 -14.11
N ASP A 472 1.76 -14.92 -14.12
CA ASP A 472 1.66 -15.91 -15.20
C ASP A 472 1.38 -17.36 -14.74
N TRP A 473 1.35 -17.62 -13.42
CA TRP A 473 1.21 -18.94 -12.79
C TRP A 473 2.24 -19.96 -13.27
N GLN A 474 3.48 -19.52 -13.53
CA GLN A 474 4.58 -20.36 -13.98
C GLN A 474 5.68 -20.52 -12.93
N ALA A 475 6.25 -21.72 -12.85
CA ALA A 475 7.46 -21.96 -12.08
C ALA A 475 8.68 -21.26 -12.72
N GLU A 476 9.65 -20.90 -11.90
CA GLU A 476 10.82 -20.06 -12.25
C GLU A 476 11.77 -20.66 -13.32
N HIS A 477 11.52 -21.89 -13.80
CA HIS A 477 12.42 -22.69 -14.64
C HIS A 477 11.93 -23.00 -16.06
N SER A 478 10.95 -22.28 -16.62
CA SER A 478 10.67 -22.41 -18.06
C SER A 478 11.76 -21.70 -18.87
N ASP A 479 12.83 -22.42 -19.19
CA ASP A 479 14.02 -22.03 -19.98
C ASP A 479 13.71 -21.54 -21.42
N ASN A 480 12.45 -21.42 -21.80
CA ASN A 480 12.03 -21.09 -23.16
C ASN A 480 11.54 -19.64 -23.24
N GLY A 481 12.43 -18.76 -23.71
CA GLY A 481 12.07 -17.53 -24.40
C GLY A 481 11.55 -16.39 -23.52
N TRP A 482 12.46 -15.55 -23.05
CA TRP A 482 12.20 -14.24 -22.42
C TRP A 482 11.45 -13.23 -23.33
N GLU A 483 11.05 -13.63 -24.54
CA GLU A 483 10.49 -12.77 -25.59
C GLU A 483 9.13 -13.23 -26.15
N GLU A 484 8.64 -14.45 -25.83
CA GLU A 484 7.31 -14.87 -26.29
C GLU A 484 6.23 -14.46 -25.27
N PRO A 485 5.11 -13.85 -25.72
CA PRO A 485 4.00 -13.53 -24.83
C PRO A 485 3.51 -14.84 -24.22
N SER A 486 3.65 -14.97 -22.90
CA SER A 486 3.24 -16.15 -22.16
C SER A 486 1.80 -16.49 -22.53
N THR A 487 1.58 -17.66 -23.13
CA THR A 487 0.24 -18.21 -23.43
C THR A 487 -0.59 -18.49 -22.18
N HIS A 488 0.03 -18.32 -21.01
CA HIS A 488 -0.52 -18.60 -19.69
C HIS A 488 -1.06 -17.31 -19.06
N HIS A 489 -2.35 -17.32 -18.72
CA HIS A 489 -2.99 -16.17 -18.07
C HIS A 489 -3.02 -16.40 -16.54
N GLY A 490 -2.09 -15.78 -15.81
CA GLY A 490 -2.14 -15.69 -14.35
C GLY A 490 -3.16 -14.66 -13.84
N LEU A 491 -2.96 -14.14 -12.62
CA LEU A 491 -3.83 -13.11 -12.05
C LEU A 491 -3.57 -11.73 -12.69
N PHE A 492 -2.30 -11.38 -12.89
CA PHE A 492 -1.84 -10.09 -13.40
C PHE A 492 -1.27 -10.18 -14.82
N TRP A 493 -1.73 -11.13 -15.63
CA TRP A 493 -1.13 -11.50 -16.90
C TRP A 493 -1.12 -10.40 -17.97
N LYS A 494 -2.00 -9.39 -17.87
CA LYS A 494 -2.02 -8.27 -18.81
C LYS A 494 -0.92 -7.25 -18.52
N ILE A 495 -0.33 -7.31 -17.32
CA ILE A 495 0.77 -6.44 -16.92
C ILE A 495 2.08 -7.05 -17.45
N SER A 496 2.92 -6.23 -18.07
CA SER A 496 4.25 -6.67 -18.49
C SER A 496 5.11 -7.08 -17.29
N ARG A 497 6.01 -8.04 -17.49
CA ARG A 497 6.96 -8.44 -16.44
C ARG A 497 7.79 -7.25 -15.95
N GLU A 498 8.22 -6.38 -16.87
CA GLU A 498 8.96 -5.16 -16.54
C GLU A 498 8.17 -4.24 -15.59
N ALA A 499 6.87 -4.07 -15.81
CA ALA A 499 6.04 -3.24 -14.93
C ALA A 499 5.90 -3.88 -13.52
N VAL A 500 5.74 -5.21 -13.44
CA VAL A 500 5.73 -5.93 -12.15
C VAL A 500 7.07 -5.76 -11.42
N GLU A 501 8.18 -6.01 -12.10
CA GLU A 501 9.54 -5.85 -11.56
C GLU A 501 9.82 -4.40 -11.13
N THR A 502 9.30 -3.40 -11.85
CA THR A 502 9.41 -1.98 -11.47
C THR A 502 8.68 -1.69 -10.15
N GLU A 503 7.48 -2.23 -9.95
CA GLU A 503 6.74 -2.09 -8.68
C GLU A 503 7.42 -2.86 -7.54
N ILE A 504 8.03 -4.03 -7.81
CA ILE A 504 8.84 -4.77 -6.85
C ILE A 504 10.08 -3.95 -6.43
N LEU A 505 10.81 -3.36 -7.38
CA LEU A 505 11.93 -2.48 -7.08
C LEU A 505 11.50 -1.30 -6.20
N LYS A 506 10.39 -0.63 -6.52
CA LYS A 506 9.80 0.43 -5.69
C LYS A 506 9.46 -0.06 -4.28
N ALA A 507 9.00 -1.31 -4.15
CA ALA A 507 8.72 -1.94 -2.87
C ALA A 507 9.99 -2.19 -2.04
N LEU A 508 11.04 -2.76 -2.62
CA LEU A 508 12.33 -3.00 -1.96
C LEU A 508 12.94 -1.69 -1.44
N LEU A 509 12.97 -0.65 -2.28
CA LEU A 509 13.45 0.69 -1.90
C LEU A 509 12.61 1.29 -0.77
N SER A 510 11.30 1.02 -0.78
CA SER A 510 10.40 1.46 0.28
C SER A 510 10.63 0.71 1.60
N ALA A 511 10.89 -0.59 1.50
CA ALA A 511 11.13 -1.51 2.60
C ALA A 511 12.54 -1.40 3.22
N ARG A 512 13.45 -0.68 2.56
CA ARG A 512 14.88 -0.50 2.92
C ARG A 512 15.76 -1.72 2.66
N GLU A 513 15.35 -2.59 1.75
CA GLU A 513 16.14 -3.73 1.27
C GLU A 513 17.04 -3.31 0.10
N TYR A 514 17.97 -2.39 0.35
CA TYR A 514 18.78 -1.78 -0.71
C TYR A 514 19.78 -2.75 -1.31
N GLN A 515 20.44 -3.58 -0.48
CA GLN A 515 21.42 -4.56 -0.94
C GLN A 515 20.77 -5.56 -1.91
N LEU A 516 19.61 -6.09 -1.54
CA LEU A 516 18.88 -7.01 -2.40
C LEU A 516 18.44 -6.34 -3.71
N ALA A 517 17.98 -5.09 -3.66
CA ALA A 517 17.64 -4.34 -4.86
C ALA A 517 18.85 -4.11 -5.79
N VAL A 518 20.04 -3.87 -5.23
CA VAL A 518 21.29 -3.77 -6.00
C VAL A 518 21.63 -5.12 -6.63
N ASP A 519 21.61 -6.20 -5.85
CA ASP A 519 21.95 -7.54 -6.31
C ASP A 519 21.04 -8.04 -7.44
N LEU A 520 19.74 -7.67 -7.41
CA LEU A 520 18.76 -8.07 -8.42
C LEU A 520 18.78 -7.20 -9.69
N TYR A 521 18.94 -5.87 -9.56
CA TYR A 521 18.67 -4.93 -10.66
C TYR A 521 19.90 -4.22 -11.23
N THR A 522 21.10 -4.42 -10.68
CA THR A 522 22.33 -3.81 -11.22
C THR A 522 23.24 -4.79 -11.97
N GLN A 523 22.88 -6.07 -12.00
CA GLN A 523 23.59 -7.13 -12.72
C GLN A 523 23.30 -7.06 -14.24
N PRO A 524 24.20 -7.60 -15.10
CA PRO A 524 24.00 -7.61 -16.55
C PRO A 524 22.78 -8.45 -16.99
N GLU A 525 22.37 -9.44 -16.18
CA GLU A 525 21.20 -10.29 -16.39
C GLU A 525 19.94 -9.74 -15.69
N SER A 526 19.91 -8.45 -15.38
CA SER A 526 18.78 -7.82 -14.69
C SER A 526 17.52 -7.80 -15.57
N PRO A 527 16.33 -7.96 -14.95
CA PRO A 527 15.06 -7.97 -15.68
C PRO A 527 14.60 -6.57 -16.13
N LEU A 528 15.29 -5.51 -15.69
CA LEU A 528 15.00 -4.12 -16.02
C LEU A 528 16.21 -3.47 -16.67
N ASN A 529 15.98 -2.59 -17.64
CA ASN A 529 17.06 -1.80 -18.24
C ASN A 529 17.63 -0.80 -17.24
N ALA A 530 18.92 -0.49 -17.36
CA ALA A 530 19.61 0.47 -16.48
C ALA A 530 18.88 1.83 -16.38
N SER A 531 18.27 2.31 -17.47
CA SER A 531 17.48 3.55 -17.48
C SER A 531 16.18 3.46 -16.65
N GLN A 532 15.51 2.31 -16.67
CA GLN A 532 14.30 2.07 -15.87
C GLN A 532 14.63 1.99 -14.39
N VAL A 533 15.74 1.31 -14.04
CA VAL A 533 16.24 1.22 -12.66
C VAL A 533 16.63 2.61 -12.15
N GLU A 534 17.39 3.39 -12.95
CA GLU A 534 17.77 4.76 -12.61
C GLU A 534 16.53 5.63 -12.35
N ALA A 535 15.53 5.58 -13.24
CA ALA A 535 14.30 6.35 -13.10
C ALA A 535 13.52 5.99 -11.82
N ALA A 536 13.38 4.69 -11.52
CA ALA A 536 12.70 4.24 -10.30
C ALA A 536 13.44 4.63 -9.02
N VAL A 537 14.78 4.56 -9.03
CA VAL A 537 15.64 5.00 -7.92
C VAL A 537 15.51 6.50 -7.71
N VAL A 538 15.56 7.31 -8.78
CA VAL A 538 15.40 8.77 -8.72
C VAL A 538 14.02 9.14 -8.17
N GLU A 539 12.96 8.49 -8.64
CA GLU A 539 11.59 8.67 -8.12
C GLU A 539 11.51 8.37 -6.62
N ALA A 540 12.10 7.25 -6.18
CA ALA A 540 12.13 6.86 -4.77
C ALA A 540 12.93 7.83 -3.90
N ILE A 541 14.05 8.36 -4.39
CA ILE A 541 14.85 9.36 -3.70
C ILE A 541 14.04 10.65 -3.53
N PHE A 542 13.41 11.16 -4.58
CA PHE A 542 12.60 12.37 -4.48
C PHE A 542 11.37 12.18 -3.60
N ALA A 543 10.70 11.03 -3.67
CA ALA A 543 9.59 10.72 -2.77
C ALA A 543 10.04 10.71 -1.29
N ALA A 544 11.24 10.23 -0.98
CA ALA A 544 11.79 10.27 0.37
C ALA A 544 12.27 11.68 0.79
N TYR A 545 12.81 12.45 -0.16
CA TYR A 545 13.29 13.83 0.04
C TYR A 545 12.13 14.79 0.27
N ASP A 546 11.10 14.75 -0.57
CA ASP A 546 9.98 15.69 -0.52
C ASP A 546 9.09 15.49 0.72
N ASN A 547 8.98 14.24 1.20
CA ASN A 547 8.22 13.91 2.40
C ASN A 547 9.05 14.03 3.71
N ALA A 548 10.28 14.55 3.64
CA ALA A 548 11.12 14.70 4.83
C ALA A 548 10.75 15.95 5.64
N SER A 549 10.71 15.84 6.96
CA SER A 549 10.40 16.95 7.87
C SER A 549 11.60 17.83 8.23
N ASN A 550 12.81 17.40 7.88
CA ASN A 550 14.05 18.12 8.16
C ASN A 550 15.13 17.77 7.13
N GLY A 551 16.07 18.69 6.91
CA GLY A 551 17.16 18.52 5.95
C GLY A 551 18.32 17.63 6.39
N ASN A 552 18.29 17.02 7.58
CA ASN A 552 19.44 16.27 8.08
C ASN A 552 19.53 14.88 7.44
N ARG A 553 20.58 14.64 6.64
CA ARG A 553 20.85 13.36 5.96
C ARG A 553 21.00 12.14 6.87
N THR A 554 21.08 12.30 8.19
CA THR A 554 21.24 11.18 9.15
C THR A 554 19.92 10.76 9.81
N ARG A 555 18.80 11.46 9.56
CA ARG A 555 17.51 11.16 10.21
C ARG A 555 16.32 11.24 9.24
N GLY A 556 15.26 10.50 9.54
CA GLY A 556 13.98 10.58 8.84
C GLY A 556 14.03 10.27 7.34
N GLY A 557 13.19 10.96 6.56
CA GLY A 557 13.11 10.80 5.09
C GLY A 557 14.41 11.17 4.36
N MET A 558 15.14 12.17 4.86
CA MET A 558 16.44 12.55 4.30
C MET A 558 17.50 11.45 4.44
N LYS A 559 17.49 10.69 5.54
CA LYS A 559 18.33 9.50 5.65
C LYS A 559 17.97 8.46 4.60
N LYS A 560 16.68 8.16 4.44
CA LYS A 560 16.19 7.21 3.42
C LYS A 560 16.65 7.63 2.02
N ALA A 561 16.49 8.90 1.67
CA ALA A 561 16.96 9.47 0.39
C ALA A 561 18.48 9.32 0.20
N TYR A 562 19.27 9.59 1.25
CA TYR A 562 20.73 9.48 1.22
C TYR A 562 21.21 8.03 1.16
N ASP A 563 20.61 7.12 1.92
CA ASP A 563 20.94 5.69 1.93
C ASP A 563 20.69 5.08 0.54
N ILE A 564 19.54 5.37 -0.09
CA ILE A 564 19.26 4.93 -1.47
C ILE A 564 20.32 5.46 -2.45
N LEU A 565 20.65 6.75 -2.38
CA LEU A 565 21.67 7.34 -3.24
C LEU A 565 23.03 6.65 -3.05
N GLN A 566 23.44 6.40 -1.80
CA GLN A 566 24.73 5.82 -1.47
C GLN A 566 24.91 4.42 -2.06
N GLU A 567 23.86 3.59 -2.02
CA GLU A 567 23.90 2.21 -2.51
C GLU A 567 23.91 2.14 -4.05
N PHE A 568 23.16 3.01 -4.74
CA PHE A 568 23.03 2.96 -6.21
C PHE A 568 24.06 3.79 -6.97
N GLN A 569 24.57 4.88 -6.40
CA GLN A 569 25.53 5.77 -7.07
C GLN A 569 26.79 5.06 -7.63
N PRO A 570 27.39 4.05 -6.97
CA PRO A 570 28.55 3.33 -7.50
C PRO A 570 28.29 2.61 -8.82
N HIS A 571 27.04 2.18 -9.05
CA HIS A 571 26.60 1.44 -10.25
C HIS A 571 26.22 2.37 -11.41
N PHE A 572 25.95 3.65 -11.13
CA PHE A 572 25.49 4.65 -12.11
C PHE A 572 26.43 5.87 -12.18
N GLN A 573 27.72 5.64 -12.42
CA GLN A 573 28.76 6.70 -12.37
C GLN A 573 28.61 7.79 -13.44
N THR A 574 27.97 7.47 -14.57
CA THR A 574 27.71 8.39 -15.68
C THR A 574 26.43 9.21 -15.49
N SER A 575 25.55 8.84 -14.55
CA SER A 575 24.29 9.54 -14.31
C SER A 575 24.53 10.99 -13.87
N ILE A 576 23.95 11.93 -14.62
CA ILE A 576 23.94 13.35 -14.27
C ILE A 576 22.93 13.60 -13.14
N GLN A 577 21.77 12.92 -13.19
CA GLN A 577 20.68 13.11 -12.22
C GLN A 577 21.10 12.72 -10.81
N LEU A 578 21.77 11.57 -10.63
CA LEU A 578 22.23 11.15 -9.30
C LEU A 578 23.32 12.07 -8.74
N LYS A 579 24.18 12.65 -9.58
CA LYS A 579 25.16 13.67 -9.16
C LYS A 579 24.50 14.98 -8.73
N GLN A 580 23.46 15.40 -9.45
CA GLN A 580 22.64 16.56 -9.07
C GLN A 580 21.93 16.33 -7.73
N ILE A 581 21.32 15.14 -7.54
CA ILE A 581 20.68 14.74 -6.28
C ILE A 581 21.68 14.69 -5.13
N SER A 582 22.89 14.17 -5.35
CA SER A 582 23.97 14.17 -4.36
C SER A 582 24.31 15.59 -3.89
N SER A 583 24.41 16.52 -4.84
CA SER A 583 24.64 17.94 -4.56
C SER A 583 23.45 18.58 -3.83
N LEU A 584 22.22 18.24 -4.21
CA LEU A 584 20.99 18.72 -3.56
C LEU A 584 20.91 18.28 -2.09
N ILE A 585 21.14 16.99 -1.82
CA ILE A 585 21.15 16.43 -0.45
C ILE A 585 22.26 17.10 0.38
N ALA A 586 23.45 17.32 -0.20
CA ALA A 586 24.55 18.00 0.48
C ALA A 586 24.20 19.47 0.84
N ALA A 587 23.61 20.23 -0.08
CA ALA A 587 23.15 21.60 0.18
C ALA A 587 22.07 21.62 1.27
N THR A 588 21.08 20.73 1.18
CA THR A 588 19.96 20.63 2.13
C THR A 588 20.46 20.26 3.53
N HIS A 589 21.42 19.33 3.62
CA HIS A 589 22.04 18.96 4.89
C HIS A 589 22.81 20.12 5.50
N ALA A 590 23.60 20.84 4.72
CA ALA A 590 24.33 22.01 5.20
C ALA A 590 23.40 23.14 5.67
N LEU A 591 22.30 23.39 4.94
CA LEU A 591 21.26 24.36 5.33
C LEU A 591 20.54 23.97 6.63
N SER A 592 20.39 22.68 6.91
CA SER A 592 19.72 22.20 8.14
C SER A 592 20.44 22.55 9.45
N PHE A 593 21.71 22.98 9.39
CA PHE A 593 22.45 23.47 10.55
C PHE A 593 22.17 24.94 10.89
N TYR A 594 21.41 25.64 10.04
CA TYR A 594 21.00 27.02 10.24
C TYR A 594 19.51 27.09 10.60
N SER A 595 19.12 28.07 11.42
CA SER A 595 17.70 28.37 11.64
C SER A 595 17.13 28.96 10.37
N LEU A 596 16.17 28.27 9.76
CA LEU A 596 15.48 28.74 8.56
C LEU A 596 13.98 28.51 8.74
N THR A 597 13.22 29.61 8.79
CA THR A 597 11.76 29.63 8.86
C THR A 597 11.23 30.48 7.72
N LEU A 598 10.58 29.86 6.74
CA LEU A 598 9.99 30.56 5.60
C LEU A 598 8.61 31.15 5.94
N GLN A 599 7.87 30.47 6.79
CA GLN A 599 6.57 30.87 7.33
C GLN A 599 6.62 30.86 8.86
N HIS A 600 5.79 31.68 9.51
CA HIS A 600 5.83 31.84 10.97
C HIS A 600 5.53 30.52 11.68
N GLY A 601 6.52 29.97 12.38
CA GLY A 601 6.36 28.76 13.22
C GLY A 601 6.50 27.40 12.51
N VAL A 602 6.70 27.36 11.19
CA VAL A 602 6.91 26.09 10.45
C VAL A 602 8.40 25.94 10.11
N PRO A 603 9.06 24.84 10.56
CA PRO A 603 10.44 24.57 10.22
C PRO A 603 10.60 24.33 8.72
N PHE A 604 11.77 24.65 8.19
CA PHE A 604 12.09 24.49 6.78
C PHE A 604 12.04 23.02 6.32
N GLU A 605 11.25 22.73 5.27
CA GLU A 605 11.12 21.41 4.64
C GLU A 605 11.97 21.31 3.36
N PRO A 606 12.69 20.21 3.11
CA PRO A 606 13.52 20.02 1.91
C PRO A 606 12.83 20.28 0.57
N VAL A 607 11.56 19.88 0.43
CA VAL A 607 10.74 20.15 -0.77
C VAL A 607 10.73 21.64 -1.13
N SER A 608 10.79 22.52 -0.12
CA SER A 608 10.80 23.98 -0.32
C SER A 608 12.06 24.49 -1.02
N ILE A 609 13.22 23.81 -0.95
CA ILE A 609 14.41 24.16 -1.75
C ILE A 609 14.19 23.80 -3.22
N ARG A 610 13.68 22.59 -3.47
CA ARG A 610 13.56 22.03 -4.82
C ARG A 610 12.56 22.81 -5.67
N VAL A 611 11.47 23.28 -5.06
CA VAL A 611 10.41 24.05 -5.73
C VAL A 611 10.70 25.56 -5.73
N HIS A 612 11.72 26.04 -5.01
CA HIS A 612 12.02 27.47 -4.93
C HIS A 612 12.47 28.05 -6.27
N HIS A 613 11.88 29.19 -6.68
CA HIS A 613 12.26 29.88 -7.92
C HIS A 613 13.70 30.43 -7.92
N ASP A 614 14.24 30.72 -6.72
CA ASP A 614 15.62 31.20 -6.54
C ASP A 614 16.22 30.72 -5.21
N PRO A 615 16.78 29.51 -5.12
CA PRO A 615 17.29 28.93 -3.87
C PRO A 615 18.45 29.71 -3.27
N LEU A 616 19.17 30.53 -4.05
CA LEU A 616 20.26 31.36 -3.51
C LEU A 616 19.73 32.45 -2.55
N SER A 617 18.49 32.92 -2.75
CA SER A 617 17.84 33.84 -1.81
C SER A 617 17.57 33.21 -0.44
N LEU A 618 17.57 31.87 -0.31
CA LEU A 618 17.47 31.22 1.00
C LEU A 618 18.69 31.53 1.88
N VAL A 619 19.85 31.77 1.26
CA VAL A 619 21.08 32.18 1.97
C VAL A 619 20.90 33.56 2.62
N GLU A 620 20.18 34.48 1.96
CA GLU A 620 19.83 35.79 2.53
C GLU A 620 18.97 35.63 3.78
N LYS A 621 17.93 34.77 3.72
CA LYS A 621 17.10 34.47 4.89
C LYS A 621 17.89 33.79 6.02
N VAL A 622 18.84 32.93 5.70
CA VAL A 622 19.76 32.34 6.68
C VAL A 622 20.59 33.43 7.36
N LEU A 623 21.11 34.38 6.58
CA LEU A 623 21.89 35.51 7.10
C LEU A 623 21.08 36.43 8.01
N ASP A 624 19.80 36.66 7.70
CA ASP A 624 18.90 37.48 8.51
C ASP A 624 18.48 36.80 9.82
N GLN A 625 18.21 35.50 9.78
CA GLN A 625 17.70 34.75 10.93
C GLN A 625 18.79 34.26 11.88
N ASN A 626 20.04 34.15 11.42
CA ASN A 626 21.17 33.63 12.21
C ASN A 626 22.22 34.73 12.41
N VAL A 627 22.20 35.33 13.60
CA VAL A 627 23.18 36.36 14.01
C VAL A 627 24.60 35.84 13.85
N LYS A 628 25.47 36.62 13.18
CA LYS A 628 26.88 36.28 12.87
C LYS A 628 27.11 35.12 11.89
N SER A 629 26.08 34.58 11.24
CA SER A 629 26.28 33.54 10.21
C SER A 629 27.16 34.01 9.04
N TYR A 630 27.21 35.32 8.78
CA TYR A 630 28.10 35.93 7.79
C TYR A 630 29.59 35.60 8.00
N THR A 631 30.04 35.24 9.22
CA THR A 631 31.45 34.86 9.47
C THR A 631 31.82 33.49 8.88
N LYS A 632 30.83 32.67 8.49
CA LYS A 632 31.01 31.33 7.92
C LYS A 632 30.89 31.35 6.39
N LEU A 633 31.58 32.29 5.74
CA LEU A 633 31.46 32.52 4.30
C LEU A 633 31.76 31.25 3.46
N ASP A 634 32.80 30.49 3.79
CA ASP A 634 33.15 29.27 3.04
C ASP A 634 32.04 28.21 3.09
N ASP A 635 31.36 28.07 4.23
CA ASP A 635 30.20 27.16 4.37
C ASP A 635 29.04 27.65 3.49
N LEU A 636 28.72 28.94 3.52
CA LEU A 636 27.64 29.53 2.70
C LEU A 636 27.95 29.40 1.20
N ILE A 637 29.19 29.62 0.79
CA ILE A 637 29.65 29.42 -0.59
C ILE A 637 29.50 27.95 -0.98
N SER A 638 29.88 27.01 -0.11
CA SER A 638 29.73 25.58 -0.37
C SER A 638 28.26 25.18 -0.59
N ILE A 639 27.34 25.76 0.19
CA ILE A 639 25.89 25.59 0.01
C ILE A 639 25.47 26.09 -1.37
N GLY A 640 25.87 27.32 -1.74
CA GLY A 640 25.57 27.89 -3.06
C GLY A 640 26.07 27.06 -4.22
N ARG A 641 27.33 26.62 -4.17
CA ARG A 641 27.93 25.73 -5.18
C ARG A 641 27.12 24.44 -5.32
N ASN A 642 26.70 23.85 -4.22
CA ASN A 642 25.90 22.62 -4.23
C ASN A 642 24.48 22.86 -4.78
N LEU A 643 23.86 24.01 -4.52
CA LEU A 643 22.56 24.40 -5.10
C LEU A 643 22.65 24.59 -6.62
N VAL A 644 23.72 25.21 -7.13
CA VAL A 644 23.97 25.35 -8.57
C VAL A 644 24.24 23.98 -9.20
N LYS A 645 25.11 23.16 -8.58
CA LYS A 645 25.42 21.79 -9.06
C LYS A 645 24.21 20.85 -9.03
N ALA A 646 23.21 21.13 -8.18
CA ALA A 646 21.94 20.43 -8.16
C ALA A 646 21.03 20.76 -9.37
N GLY A 647 21.41 21.72 -10.21
CA GLY A 647 20.65 22.12 -11.40
C GLY A 647 19.42 22.98 -11.09
N LEU A 648 19.35 23.59 -9.90
CA LEU A 648 18.23 24.46 -9.52
C LEU A 648 18.35 25.86 -10.16
N PRO A 649 17.23 26.55 -10.44
CA PRO A 649 17.24 27.89 -11.04
C PRO A 649 17.86 28.92 -10.08
N THR A 650 18.85 29.69 -10.51
CA THR A 650 19.64 30.58 -9.63
C THR A 650 19.54 32.08 -9.95
N HIS A 651 18.68 32.48 -10.90
CA HIS A 651 18.63 33.84 -11.41
C HIS A 651 17.41 34.63 -10.89
N LEU A 652 17.66 35.86 -10.42
CA LEU A 652 16.62 36.87 -10.17
C LEU A 652 16.18 37.40 -11.53
N SER A 653 14.93 37.14 -11.96
CA SER A 653 14.33 37.80 -13.11
C SER A 653 14.14 39.30 -12.83
N SER A 654 15.21 40.09 -12.91
CA SER A 654 15.17 41.53 -12.68
C SER A 654 15.20 42.29 -14.01
N SER A 655 14.16 42.11 -14.82
CA SER A 655 13.62 43.08 -15.79
C SER A 655 12.68 42.36 -16.77
N GLU A 656 11.38 42.68 -16.75
CA GLU A 656 10.37 42.18 -17.71
C GLU A 656 10.56 42.67 -19.16
N HIS A 657 11.70 43.28 -19.48
CA HIS A 657 12.00 43.77 -20.82
C HIS A 657 13.47 43.54 -21.15
N GLU A 658 13.84 42.29 -21.47
CA GLU A 658 14.84 41.98 -22.50
C GLU A 658 14.81 40.48 -22.83
N SER A 659 14.12 40.17 -23.92
CA SER A 659 14.27 39.02 -24.83
C SER A 659 14.75 37.66 -24.28
N HIS A 660 13.89 36.66 -24.46
CA HIS A 660 14.07 35.20 -24.45
C HIS A 660 15.20 34.63 -25.36
N HIS A 661 16.31 35.33 -25.59
CA HIS A 661 17.38 34.92 -26.51
C HIS A 661 18.78 34.75 -25.88
N GLN A 662 18.94 34.88 -24.56
CA GLN A 662 20.24 34.68 -23.88
C GLN A 662 20.24 33.52 -22.86
N GLN A 663 19.23 32.65 -22.86
CA GLN A 663 19.18 31.51 -21.94
C GLN A 663 20.13 30.36 -22.31
N ASP A 664 20.69 30.34 -23.53
CA ASP A 664 21.39 29.18 -24.09
C ASP A 664 22.93 29.18 -23.99
N GLN A 665 23.58 30.15 -23.31
CA GLN A 665 25.05 30.31 -23.43
C GLN A 665 25.87 30.53 -22.15
N LEU A 666 25.32 30.35 -20.93
CA LEU A 666 26.16 30.40 -19.73
C LEU A 666 26.70 29.00 -19.42
N SER A 667 28.04 28.86 -19.40
CA SER A 667 28.69 27.61 -19.01
C SER A 667 28.39 27.30 -17.53
N GLY A 668 28.36 26.03 -17.14
CA GLY A 668 28.12 25.62 -15.74
C GLY A 668 29.12 26.25 -14.75
N GLU A 669 30.33 26.59 -15.22
CA GLU A 669 31.34 27.30 -14.42
C GLU A 669 30.96 28.78 -14.17
N ASP A 670 30.34 29.42 -15.16
CA ASP A 670 29.91 30.83 -15.07
C ASP A 670 28.80 31.03 -14.03
N LEU A 671 27.87 30.07 -13.95
CA LEU A 671 26.81 30.06 -12.95
C LEU A 671 27.37 29.87 -11.53
N LEU A 672 28.42 29.06 -11.36
CA LEU A 672 29.09 28.88 -10.09
C LEU A 672 29.78 30.17 -9.63
N VAL A 673 30.54 30.82 -10.51
CA VAL A 673 31.22 32.09 -10.21
C VAL A 673 30.19 33.18 -9.84
N THR A 674 29.08 33.25 -10.57
CA THR A 674 28.01 34.23 -10.30
C THR A 674 27.35 33.97 -8.94
N ALA A 675 27.08 32.71 -8.59
CA ALA A 675 26.53 32.34 -7.29
C ALA A 675 27.50 32.65 -6.13
N GLU A 676 28.81 32.43 -6.31
CA GLU A 676 29.83 32.77 -5.33
C GLU A 676 29.89 34.27 -5.05
N ARG A 677 29.89 35.08 -6.12
CA ARG A 677 29.84 36.56 -6.01
C ARG A 677 28.59 37.02 -5.29
N ARG A 678 27.43 36.43 -5.61
CA ARG A 678 26.14 36.75 -4.97
C ARG A 678 26.11 36.40 -3.49
N ILE A 679 26.61 35.24 -3.09
CA ILE A 679 26.64 34.85 -1.67
C ILE A 679 27.63 35.74 -0.90
N THR A 680 28.77 36.05 -1.51
CA THR A 680 29.76 36.95 -0.91
C THR A 680 29.17 38.36 -0.71
N SER A 681 28.40 38.87 -1.68
CA SER A 681 27.74 40.18 -1.53
C SER A 681 26.66 40.17 -0.45
N LEU A 682 25.89 39.09 -0.31
CA LEU A 682 24.92 38.91 0.78
C LEU A 682 25.60 38.82 2.15
N ALA A 683 26.74 38.12 2.26
CA ALA A 683 27.49 38.05 3.50
C ALA A 683 28.06 39.43 3.90
N ILE A 684 28.54 40.21 2.93
CA ILE A 684 29.01 41.59 3.14
C ILE A 684 27.85 42.47 3.65
N SER A 685 26.67 42.43 3.01
CA SER A 685 25.53 43.23 3.46
C SER A 685 25.07 42.87 4.87
N SER A 686 25.04 41.58 5.21
CA SER A 686 24.71 41.10 6.57
C SER A 686 25.74 41.55 7.62
N ALA A 687 27.03 41.51 7.29
CA ALA A 687 28.10 42.01 8.16
C ALA A 687 27.96 43.52 8.42
N LEU A 688 27.66 44.31 7.39
CA LEU A 688 27.40 45.75 7.51
C LEU A 688 26.14 46.04 8.34
N ASN A 689 25.06 45.29 8.15
CA ASN A 689 23.85 45.41 8.97
C ASN A 689 24.12 45.11 10.46
N SER A 690 25.07 44.22 10.73
CA SER A 690 25.52 43.88 12.09
C SER A 690 26.59 44.83 12.67
N ASN A 691 26.92 45.93 11.98
CA ASN A 691 28.01 46.87 12.31
C ASN A 691 29.42 46.25 12.38
N ASP A 692 29.67 45.17 11.64
CA ASP A 692 30.98 44.50 11.55
C ASP A 692 31.70 44.84 10.22
N PHE A 693 32.19 46.07 10.14
CA PHE A 693 32.89 46.56 8.96
C PHE A 693 34.21 45.81 8.70
N GLY A 694 34.89 45.33 9.75
CA GLY A 694 36.17 44.63 9.61
C GLY A 694 36.03 43.32 8.81
N THR A 695 35.00 42.54 9.11
CA THR A 695 34.70 41.30 8.37
C THR A 695 34.32 41.60 6.92
N ALA A 696 33.45 42.59 6.69
CA ALA A 696 33.06 43.03 5.34
C ALA A 696 34.27 43.48 4.49
N TYR A 697 35.16 44.31 5.07
CA TYR A 697 36.39 44.76 4.44
C TYR A 697 37.31 43.58 4.06
N SER A 698 37.46 42.60 4.96
CA SER A 698 38.29 41.41 4.71
C SER A 698 37.76 40.55 3.55
N TYR A 699 36.44 40.35 3.45
CA TYR A 699 35.85 39.56 2.37
C TYR A 699 35.98 40.24 1.01
N ILE A 700 35.81 41.56 0.95
CA ILE A 700 36.00 42.32 -0.29
C ILE A 700 37.44 42.17 -0.78
N LEU A 701 38.42 42.37 0.12
CA LEU A 701 39.84 42.37 -0.23
C LEU A 701 40.39 40.98 -0.56
N THR A 702 39.74 39.91 -0.09
CA THR A 702 40.19 38.53 -0.32
C THR A 702 39.43 37.80 -1.43
N ARG A 703 38.17 38.17 -1.70
CA ARG A 703 37.27 37.43 -2.62
C ARG A 703 36.77 38.23 -3.82
N LEU A 704 36.64 39.55 -3.70
CA LEU A 704 36.08 40.39 -4.77
C LEU A 704 37.15 41.23 -5.49
N THR A 705 38.33 41.41 -4.92
CA THR A 705 39.49 42.01 -5.60
C THR A 705 39.95 41.14 -6.77
N PRO A 706 40.09 41.70 -7.99
CA PRO A 706 40.65 40.97 -9.11
C PRO A 706 42.08 40.51 -8.78
N PRO A 707 42.48 39.28 -9.15
CA PRO A 707 43.82 38.76 -8.89
C PRO A 707 44.93 39.58 -9.58
N SER A 708 44.60 40.33 -10.63
CA SER A 708 45.49 41.30 -11.31
C SER A 708 45.90 42.48 -10.42
N MET A 709 45.17 42.76 -9.34
CA MET A 709 45.45 43.84 -8.39
C MET A 709 46.16 43.35 -7.11
N LEU A 710 46.34 42.03 -6.95
CA LEU A 710 47.02 41.43 -5.80
C LEU A 710 48.52 41.23 -6.11
N PRO A 711 49.45 41.65 -5.22
CA PRO A 711 50.89 41.65 -5.49
C PRO A 711 51.54 40.25 -5.56
N THR A 712 50.81 39.17 -5.28
CA THR A 712 51.34 37.79 -5.16
C THR A 712 50.79 36.80 -6.20
N SER A 713 49.99 37.24 -7.17
CA SER A 713 49.31 36.34 -8.11
C SER A 713 50.12 36.10 -9.40
N SER A 714 50.28 34.83 -9.80
CA SER A 714 50.72 34.48 -11.16
C SER A 714 49.62 34.76 -12.20
N PRO A 715 49.95 35.19 -13.43
CA PRO A 715 49.00 35.73 -14.41
C PRO A 715 48.17 34.67 -15.17
N LEU A 716 47.98 33.47 -14.60
CA LEU A 716 47.39 32.31 -15.28
C LEU A 716 45.92 32.01 -14.87
N LEU A 717 45.30 32.82 -14.02
CA LEU A 717 43.89 32.65 -13.66
C LEU A 717 43.00 33.46 -14.61
N THR A 718 42.24 32.71 -15.41
CA THR A 718 41.25 33.18 -16.38
C THR A 718 40.28 34.17 -15.75
N THR A 719 40.20 35.38 -16.32
CA THR A 719 39.13 36.34 -16.05
C THR A 719 37.80 35.74 -16.55
N PRO A 720 36.75 35.64 -15.72
CA PRO A 720 35.46 35.14 -16.18
C PRO A 720 34.91 36.06 -17.28
N THR A 721 34.31 35.47 -18.31
CA THR A 721 33.72 36.13 -19.49
C THR A 721 32.42 36.88 -19.17
N VAL A 722 31.90 36.74 -17.94
CA VAL A 722 30.63 37.28 -17.48
C VAL A 722 30.78 38.71 -16.93
N PRO A 723 29.94 39.68 -17.34
CA PRO A 723 29.92 41.02 -16.76
C PRO A 723 29.58 40.97 -15.26
N ASP A 724 30.48 41.48 -14.42
CA ASP A 724 30.36 41.44 -12.96
C ASP A 724 29.60 42.65 -12.40
N ASP A 725 28.27 42.60 -12.42
CA ASP A 725 27.41 43.67 -11.89
C ASP A 725 27.16 43.56 -10.37
N ILE A 726 27.59 42.47 -9.73
CA ILE A 726 27.32 42.17 -8.32
C ILE A 726 28.44 42.71 -7.42
N SER A 727 29.70 42.46 -7.80
CA SER A 727 30.85 42.76 -6.94
C SER A 727 31.00 44.26 -6.70
N TRP A 728 30.95 45.10 -7.75
CA TRP A 728 31.12 46.55 -7.60
C TRP A 728 30.06 47.19 -6.70
N ARG A 729 28.80 46.71 -6.76
CA ARG A 729 27.70 47.18 -5.91
C ARG A 729 27.93 46.84 -4.45
N ALA A 730 28.41 45.62 -4.16
CA ALA A 730 28.76 45.21 -2.80
C ALA A 730 29.88 46.09 -2.22
N VAL A 731 30.93 46.35 -3.00
CA VAL A 731 32.05 47.21 -2.60
C VAL A 731 31.61 48.65 -2.39
N TYR A 732 30.83 49.21 -3.30
CA TYR A 732 30.29 50.58 -3.16
C TYR A 732 29.43 50.72 -1.90
N ASN A 733 28.56 49.74 -1.64
CA ASN A 733 27.72 49.72 -0.44
C ASN A 733 28.54 49.65 0.86
N ALA A 734 29.66 48.92 0.86
CA ALA A 734 30.59 48.91 1.98
C ALA A 734 31.36 50.24 2.13
N GLY A 735 31.82 50.85 1.04
CA GLY A 735 32.52 52.14 1.07
C GLY A 735 31.65 53.30 1.57
N ARG A 736 30.36 53.33 1.18
CA ARG A 736 29.39 54.34 1.63
C ARG A 736 28.86 54.11 3.05
N TYR A 737 29.13 52.94 3.64
CA TYR A 737 28.57 52.54 4.92
C TYR A 737 28.93 53.51 6.06
N ARG A 738 27.94 53.82 6.90
CA ARG A 738 28.12 54.57 8.14
C ARG A 738 27.41 53.80 9.25
N SER A 739 28.08 53.61 10.38
CA SER A 739 27.44 52.99 11.53
C SER A 739 26.33 53.91 12.05
N ALA A 740 25.16 53.33 12.30
CA ALA A 740 23.97 54.06 12.78
C ALA A 740 24.13 54.56 14.23
N SER A 741 25.04 53.96 15.01
CA SER A 741 25.38 54.42 16.36
C SER A 741 26.81 54.96 16.36
N PRO A 742 27.02 56.28 16.36
CA PRO A 742 28.36 56.83 16.46
C PRO A 742 28.99 56.39 17.79
N ASN A 743 30.07 55.62 17.73
CA ASN A 743 30.85 55.26 18.91
C ASN A 743 31.47 56.53 19.51
N THR A 744 30.82 57.09 20.52
CA THR A 744 31.28 58.30 21.24
C THR A 744 32.61 58.09 21.99
N SER A 745 33.12 56.85 22.03
CA SER A 745 34.39 56.45 22.63
C SER A 745 35.49 56.09 21.61
N ALA A 746 35.25 56.23 20.30
CA ALA A 746 36.24 55.88 19.28
C ALA A 746 37.38 56.90 19.23
N SER A 747 38.64 56.44 19.32
CA SER A 747 39.81 57.30 19.19
C SER A 747 39.89 57.93 17.79
N LEU A 748 40.45 59.14 17.68
CA LEU A 748 40.67 59.80 16.38
C LEU A 748 41.42 58.89 15.39
N GLN A 749 42.45 58.20 15.86
CA GLN A 749 43.20 57.24 15.04
C GLN A 749 42.30 56.15 14.46
N SER A 750 41.37 55.59 15.24
CA SER A 750 40.44 54.56 14.77
C SER A 750 39.45 55.07 13.72
N GLN A 751 39.02 56.33 13.86
CA GLN A 751 38.15 57.00 12.89
C GLN A 751 38.90 57.26 11.57
N ILE A 752 40.16 57.70 11.66
CA ILE A 752 41.05 57.89 10.51
C ILE A 752 41.28 56.57 9.76
N THR A 753 41.59 55.47 10.47
CA THR A 753 41.82 54.17 9.84
C THR A 753 40.56 53.61 9.18
N HIS A 754 39.40 53.74 9.83
CA HIS A 754 38.13 53.29 9.28
C HIS A 754 37.74 54.10 8.03
N LEU A 755 37.98 55.41 8.04
CA LEU A 755 37.71 56.26 6.89
C LEU A 755 38.68 55.98 5.72
N SER A 756 39.96 55.71 6.01
CA SER A 756 40.94 55.25 5.01
C SER A 756 40.45 53.97 4.33
N GLN A 757 40.06 52.95 5.10
CA GLN A 757 39.53 51.70 4.56
C GLN A 757 38.30 51.91 3.68
N ARG A 758 37.39 52.82 4.06
CA ARG A 758 36.24 53.20 3.22
C ARG A 758 36.64 53.86 1.92
N MET A 759 37.63 54.77 1.94
CA MET A 759 38.17 55.40 0.72
C MET A 759 38.83 54.37 -0.20
N GLU A 760 39.54 53.40 0.36
CA GLU A 760 40.13 52.27 -0.38
C GLU A 760 39.04 51.44 -1.07
N LEU A 761 37.97 51.06 -0.36
CA LEU A 761 36.84 50.35 -0.96
C LEU A 761 36.17 51.17 -2.08
N LEU A 762 35.96 52.48 -1.90
CA LEU A 762 35.39 53.33 -2.95
C LEU A 762 36.31 53.43 -4.17
N SER A 763 37.63 53.47 -3.97
CA SER A 763 38.59 53.44 -5.08
C SER A 763 38.56 52.11 -5.84
N LEU A 764 38.35 50.99 -5.13
CA LEU A 764 38.17 49.68 -5.72
C LEU A 764 36.81 49.54 -6.43
N ALA A 765 35.76 50.20 -5.95
CA ALA A 765 34.50 50.27 -6.67
C ALA A 765 34.67 50.96 -8.03
N LEU A 766 35.47 52.03 -8.12
CA LEU A 766 35.76 52.71 -9.39
C LEU A 766 36.47 51.80 -10.42
N THR A 767 37.25 50.82 -9.95
CA THR A 767 37.95 49.89 -10.86
C THR A 767 37.11 48.71 -11.30
N LEU A 768 36.13 48.31 -10.49
CA LEU A 768 35.24 47.17 -10.77
C LEU A 768 34.00 47.52 -11.59
N VAL A 769 33.65 48.80 -11.68
CA VAL A 769 32.45 49.27 -12.35
C VAL A 769 32.47 48.92 -13.86
N PRO A 770 31.44 48.23 -14.37
CA PRO A 770 31.42 47.75 -15.76
C PRO A 770 30.98 48.83 -16.78
N SER A 771 30.24 49.85 -16.34
CA SER A 771 29.70 50.92 -17.19
C SER A 771 29.93 52.31 -16.58
N PRO A 772 29.96 53.40 -17.35
CA PRO A 772 30.25 54.72 -16.81
C PRO A 772 29.12 55.33 -15.95
N ASP A 773 27.90 54.80 -16.01
CA ASP A 773 26.70 55.36 -15.39
C ASP A 773 26.79 55.55 -13.85
N PRO A 774 27.28 54.58 -13.04
CA PRO A 774 27.40 54.75 -11.59
C PRO A 774 28.62 55.57 -11.12
N LEU A 775 29.54 55.96 -12.02
CA LEU A 775 30.76 56.70 -11.65
C LEU A 775 30.50 58.01 -10.89
N PRO A 776 29.51 58.86 -11.26
CA PRO A 776 29.24 60.11 -10.55
C PRO A 776 28.85 59.88 -9.09
N GLU A 777 28.10 58.81 -8.80
CA GLU A 777 27.69 58.48 -7.44
C GLU A 777 28.87 58.04 -6.58
N ILE A 778 29.74 57.18 -7.14
CA ILE A 778 30.92 56.66 -6.45
C ILE A 778 31.92 57.78 -6.18
N LEU A 779 32.20 58.63 -7.16
CA LEU A 779 33.07 59.81 -7.00
C LEU A 779 32.49 60.81 -5.99
N GLY A 780 31.17 61.01 -6.00
CA GLY A 780 30.49 61.85 -5.02
C GLY A 780 30.57 61.29 -3.59
N ALA A 781 30.55 59.97 -3.42
CA ALA A 781 30.80 59.34 -2.11
C ALA A 781 32.27 59.44 -1.70
N TRP A 782 33.20 59.29 -2.65
CA TRP A 782 34.64 59.39 -2.40
C TRP A 782 35.05 60.80 -1.98
N ARG A 783 34.57 61.85 -2.68
CA ARG A 783 34.81 63.25 -2.32
C ARG A 783 34.33 63.57 -0.90
N ARG A 784 33.15 63.08 -0.51
CA ARG A 784 32.63 63.27 0.86
C ARG A 784 33.53 62.60 1.90
N CYS A 785 34.07 61.41 1.63
CA CYS A 785 35.05 60.79 2.50
C CYS A 785 36.35 61.61 2.55
N ASP A 786 36.84 62.14 1.43
CA ASP A 786 38.06 62.96 1.38
C ASP A 786 37.93 64.28 2.17
N GLU A 787 36.78 64.94 2.09
CA GLU A 787 36.44 66.11 2.91
C GLU A 787 36.41 65.76 4.42
N GLU A 788 35.79 64.63 4.78
CA GLU A 788 35.77 64.12 6.15
C GLU A 788 37.18 63.74 6.64
N MET A 789 38.01 63.10 5.81
CA MET A 789 39.41 62.78 6.10
C MET A 789 40.21 64.05 6.40
N SER A 790 40.03 65.08 5.58
CA SER A 790 40.68 66.38 5.74
C SER A 790 40.25 67.04 7.04
N SER A 791 38.97 66.95 7.42
CA SER A 791 38.46 67.47 8.69
C SER A 791 39.01 66.72 9.91
N LEU A 792 39.12 65.38 9.85
CA LEU A 792 39.67 64.56 10.94
C LEU A 792 41.17 64.78 11.11
N ARG A 793 41.93 64.91 10.02
CA ARG A 793 43.36 65.26 10.07
C ARG A 793 43.59 66.67 10.60
N ALA A 794 42.75 67.63 10.22
CA ALA A 794 42.80 68.98 10.79
C ALA A 794 42.50 68.97 12.29
N ARG A 795 41.57 68.14 12.74
CA ARG A 795 41.28 67.94 14.17
C ARG A 795 42.40 67.21 14.91
N GLU A 796 43.00 66.19 14.31
CA GLU A 796 44.19 65.51 14.84
C GLU A 796 45.35 66.50 15.00
N GLN A 797 45.59 67.34 13.99
CA GLN A 797 46.59 68.41 14.05
C GLN A 797 46.25 69.42 15.15
N GLN A 798 44.98 69.80 15.32
CA GLN A 798 44.56 70.69 16.40
C GLN A 798 44.75 70.05 17.79
N GLU A 799 44.49 68.74 17.94
CA GLU A 799 44.75 68.04 19.20
C GLU A 799 46.26 67.89 19.48
N GLU A 800 47.09 67.68 18.45
CA GLU A 800 48.56 67.72 18.55
C GLU A 800 49.03 69.13 18.94
N ASP A 801 48.55 70.18 18.27
CA ASP A 801 48.89 71.58 18.58
C ASP A 801 48.42 71.99 19.99
N VAL A 802 47.25 71.53 20.43
CA VAL A 802 46.74 71.76 21.80
C VAL A 802 47.52 70.94 22.83
N TRP A 803 47.93 69.71 22.51
CA TRP A 803 48.78 68.89 23.37
C TRP A 803 50.17 69.52 23.52
N ASP A 804 50.76 69.98 22.41
CA ASP A 804 52.03 70.69 22.39
C ASP A 804 51.92 72.01 23.17
N ALA A 805 50.86 72.81 22.96
CA ALA A 805 50.62 74.03 23.73
C ALA A 805 50.36 73.77 25.23
N LYS A 806 49.76 72.63 25.59
CA LYS A 806 49.55 72.21 26.98
C LYS A 806 50.84 71.68 27.61
N GLY A 807 51.72 71.07 26.81
CA GLY A 807 53.09 70.73 27.18
C GLY A 807 53.96 71.99 27.40
N ASP A 808 53.80 73.01 26.55
CA ASP A 808 54.48 74.31 26.68
C ASP A 808 53.96 75.12 27.88
N SER A 809 52.66 75.05 28.18
CA SER A 809 52.01 75.71 29.33
C SER A 809 52.29 75.00 30.67
N LEU A 810 52.39 73.66 30.65
CA LEU A 810 52.81 72.86 31.80
C LEU A 810 54.33 72.65 31.77
N SER A 811 55.11 73.72 31.96
CA SER A 811 56.56 73.61 32.29
C SER A 811 56.83 72.96 33.66
N THR A 812 55.84 72.28 34.25
CA THR A 812 55.91 71.58 35.52
C THR A 812 55.30 70.19 35.39
N VAL A 813 55.90 69.37 34.53
CA VAL A 813 55.83 67.92 34.73
C VAL A 813 56.53 67.63 36.07
N PRO A 814 55.87 67.01 37.07
CA PRO A 814 56.54 66.65 38.31
C PRO A 814 57.73 65.71 38.03
N GLY A 815 58.95 66.24 38.12
CA GLY A 815 60.20 65.49 37.95
C GLY A 815 61.10 65.86 36.76
N GLY A 816 60.73 66.82 35.91
CA GLY A 816 61.58 67.30 34.79
C GLY A 816 62.25 68.64 35.09
N PHE A 817 63.55 68.79 34.81
CA PHE A 817 64.27 70.06 34.89
C PHE A 817 63.60 71.12 33.98
N GLY A 818 63.16 72.24 34.56
CA GLY A 818 62.53 73.33 33.82
C GLY A 818 63.50 74.04 32.87
N PRO A 819 62.99 74.71 31.81
CA PRO A 819 63.82 75.36 30.79
C PRO A 819 64.61 76.55 31.35
N THR A 820 65.83 76.75 30.86
CA THR A 820 66.72 77.86 31.25
C THR A 820 66.28 79.18 30.63
N ASP A 821 66.60 80.31 31.28
CA ASP A 821 66.12 81.66 30.93
C ASP A 821 66.38 82.06 29.46
N SER A 822 67.38 81.49 28.78
CA SER A 822 67.66 81.78 27.37
C SER A 822 66.61 81.24 26.39
N GLU A 823 65.90 80.17 26.73
CA GLU A 823 64.91 79.55 25.84
C GLU A 823 63.54 80.23 25.92
N ARG A 824 63.20 80.79 27.09
CA ARG A 824 61.98 81.61 27.30
C ARG A 824 62.01 82.91 26.49
N ASP A 825 63.15 83.58 26.43
CA ASP A 825 63.30 84.82 25.64
C ASP A 825 63.15 84.60 24.13
N ALA A 826 63.61 83.45 23.61
CA ALA A 826 63.45 83.11 22.20
C ALA A 826 61.98 82.84 21.84
N PHE A 827 61.24 82.21 22.77
CA PHE A 827 59.82 81.91 22.61
C PHE A 827 58.94 83.17 22.67
N ASP A 828 59.21 84.08 23.63
CA ASP A 828 58.51 85.37 23.74
C ASP A 828 58.75 86.27 22.51
N THR A 829 59.96 86.24 21.96
CA THR A 829 60.30 86.99 20.74
C THR A 829 59.56 86.44 19.50
N ALA A 830 59.34 85.12 19.43
CA ALA A 830 58.56 84.49 18.36
C ALA A 830 57.06 84.81 18.49
N GLN A 831 56.52 84.77 19.70
CA GLN A 831 55.12 85.09 19.99
C GLN A 831 54.78 86.55 19.67
N GLN A 832 55.68 87.50 19.97
CA GLN A 832 55.52 88.90 19.59
C GLN A 832 55.55 89.13 18.07
N ARG A 833 56.32 88.35 17.30
CA ARG A 833 56.31 88.42 15.82
C ARG A 833 55.01 87.85 15.24
N ALA A 834 54.46 86.79 15.83
CA ALA A 834 53.17 86.23 15.42
C ALA A 834 52.00 87.20 15.70
N ALA A 835 51.99 87.85 16.87
CA ALA A 835 50.98 88.85 17.23
C ALA A 835 51.01 90.09 16.30
N ARG A 836 52.20 90.50 15.82
CA ARG A 836 52.33 91.58 14.82
C ARG A 836 51.77 91.18 13.45
N ARG A 837 51.94 89.92 13.02
CA ARG A 837 51.37 89.41 11.75
C ARG A 837 49.84 89.25 11.82
N ALA A 838 49.29 88.90 12.98
CA ALA A 838 47.83 88.84 13.19
C ALA A 838 47.18 90.24 13.14
N ARG A 839 47.81 91.26 13.74
CA ARG A 839 47.33 92.67 13.64
C ARG A 839 47.45 93.25 12.23
N ALA A 840 48.43 92.81 11.44
CA ALA A 840 48.56 93.22 10.03
C ALA A 840 47.44 92.65 9.12
N ARG A 841 46.84 91.51 9.48
CA ARG A 841 45.69 90.93 8.76
C ARG A 841 44.34 91.57 9.12
N ALA A 842 44.22 92.20 10.31
CA ALA A 842 42.98 92.84 10.76
C ALA A 842 42.79 94.30 10.28
N ALA A 843 43.82 94.89 9.65
CA ALA A 843 43.85 96.31 9.24
C ALA A 843 43.49 96.58 7.77
N MET A 844 42.93 95.61 7.03
CA MET A 844 42.50 95.79 5.63
C MET A 844 40.98 95.57 5.49
N PRO A 845 40.14 96.63 5.54
CA PRO A 845 38.73 96.55 5.21
C PRO A 845 38.51 96.85 3.71
N HIS A 846 37.75 95.97 3.05
CA HIS A 846 37.25 96.03 1.64
C HIS A 846 38.02 95.21 0.59
N ALA A 847 37.68 93.91 0.48
CA ALA A 847 37.51 93.22 -0.80
C ALA A 847 36.60 91.99 -0.59
N HIS A 848 35.59 91.86 -1.46
CA HIS A 848 34.59 90.78 -1.47
C HIS A 848 35.18 89.39 -1.79
N PRO A 849 34.45 88.29 -1.50
CA PRO A 849 34.99 86.96 -1.34
C PRO A 849 35.00 86.20 -2.67
N HIS A 850 36.18 86.08 -3.28
CA HIS A 850 36.48 84.99 -4.20
C HIS A 850 37.83 84.41 -3.84
N GLU A 851 37.76 83.27 -3.17
CA GLU A 851 38.86 82.37 -2.91
C GLU A 851 39.33 81.81 -4.25
N ALA A 852 40.46 82.32 -4.75
CA ALA A 852 41.19 81.75 -5.86
C ALA A 852 42.28 80.81 -5.31
N PRO A 853 42.48 79.64 -5.93
CA PRO A 853 43.44 78.63 -5.47
C PRO A 853 44.87 79.17 -5.50
N MET A 854 45.64 78.79 -4.48
CA MET A 854 47.07 79.12 -4.38
C MET A 854 47.81 78.80 -5.68
N GLY A 855 48.63 79.75 -6.13
CA GLY A 855 49.39 79.64 -7.37
C GLY A 855 50.42 78.51 -7.32
N LEU A 856 50.54 77.80 -8.44
CA LEU A 856 51.46 76.68 -8.71
C LEU A 856 52.93 76.92 -8.29
N PHE A 857 53.36 78.19 -8.23
CA PHE A 857 54.73 78.57 -7.87
C PHE A 857 54.99 78.69 -6.36
N GLU A 858 53.97 78.89 -5.52
CA GLU A 858 54.12 78.86 -4.06
C GLU A 858 54.13 77.42 -3.51
N VAL A 859 53.36 76.52 -4.13
CA VAL A 859 53.41 75.08 -3.86
C VAL A 859 54.78 74.50 -4.27
N ALA A 860 55.33 74.94 -5.40
CA ALA A 860 56.67 74.54 -5.86
C ALA A 860 57.80 75.01 -4.91
N ARG A 861 57.66 76.18 -4.26
CA ARG A 861 58.67 76.67 -3.31
C ARG A 861 58.65 75.90 -1.98
N GLY A 862 57.47 75.49 -1.52
CA GLY A 862 57.32 74.61 -0.36
C GLY A 862 57.84 73.20 -0.62
N ALA A 863 57.56 72.64 -1.80
CA ALA A 863 58.04 71.31 -2.21
C ALA A 863 59.56 71.27 -2.48
N ALA A 864 60.15 72.35 -2.99
CA ALA A 864 61.59 72.41 -3.29
C ALA A 864 62.50 72.47 -2.04
N MET A 865 62.02 72.98 -0.90
CA MET A 865 62.78 72.91 0.37
C MET A 865 62.76 71.52 1.01
N ALA A 866 61.72 70.72 0.76
CA ALA A 866 61.61 69.34 1.27
C ALA A 866 62.48 68.35 0.48
N LEU A 867 62.75 68.63 -0.80
CA LEU A 867 63.56 67.77 -1.68
C LEU A 867 65.09 67.93 -1.49
N HIS A 868 65.56 69.00 -0.84
CA HIS A 868 67.01 69.27 -0.74
C HIS A 868 67.73 68.48 0.37
N LYS A 869 67.01 67.73 1.22
CA LYS A 869 67.60 66.97 2.33
C LYS A 869 67.90 65.50 2.05
N ASN A 870 67.43 64.92 0.95
CA ASN A 870 67.58 63.48 0.65
C ASN A 870 68.05 63.22 -0.80
N ALA A 871 69.13 63.87 -1.24
CA ALA A 871 69.68 63.67 -2.58
C ALA A 871 70.97 62.82 -2.55
N PHE A 872 70.82 61.54 -2.95
CA PHE A 872 71.84 60.62 -3.52
C PHE A 872 72.92 60.04 -2.57
N PRO A 873 73.45 58.81 -2.82
CA PRO A 873 73.66 58.22 -4.15
C PRO A 873 73.30 56.75 -4.38
N LEU A 874 73.00 56.45 -5.65
CA LEU A 874 73.17 55.14 -6.27
C LEU A 874 74.65 54.91 -6.60
N ARG A 875 75.24 53.78 -6.19
CA ARG A 875 76.31 53.12 -6.96
C ARG A 875 76.59 51.67 -6.52
N GLY A 876 76.51 50.75 -7.49
CA GLY A 876 77.27 49.49 -7.62
C GLY A 876 76.87 48.36 -6.66
N ALA A 877 76.55 47.13 -7.06
CA ALA A 877 77.10 46.20 -8.06
C ALA A 877 77.59 44.93 -7.32
N ALA A 878 77.14 43.78 -7.82
CA ALA A 878 77.84 42.51 -7.90
C ALA A 878 78.27 41.77 -6.60
N ASP A 879 77.75 40.54 -6.51
CA ASP A 879 78.49 39.29 -6.31
C ASP A 879 79.22 39.07 -4.98
N ALA A 880 78.74 38.09 -4.20
CA ALA A 880 79.59 37.16 -3.46
C ALA A 880 78.78 36.01 -2.86
N SER A 881 79.12 34.81 -3.33
CA SER A 881 78.89 33.52 -2.71
C SER A 881 79.29 33.42 -1.23
N ARG A 882 78.62 32.48 -0.54
CA ARG A 882 79.17 31.43 0.34
C ARG A 882 78.67 31.45 1.80
N ALA A 883 78.15 30.28 2.18
CA ALA A 883 77.59 29.78 3.43
C ALA A 883 78.57 29.86 4.65
N PRO A 884 78.25 29.37 5.89
CA PRO A 884 77.08 28.56 6.28
C PRO A 884 76.42 28.85 7.66
N ALA A 885 75.24 28.22 7.83
CA ALA A 885 74.65 27.57 9.00
C ALA A 885 75.03 28.02 10.43
N SER A 886 74.01 28.28 11.26
CA SER A 886 73.61 27.36 12.33
C SER A 886 72.44 27.92 13.15
N ALA A 887 71.69 26.98 13.72
CA ALA A 887 70.45 27.11 14.44
C ALA A 887 70.61 27.69 15.86
N GLY A 888 69.47 28.04 16.49
CA GLY A 888 69.31 27.85 17.93
C GLY A 888 68.75 29.04 18.69
N SER A 889 67.48 28.89 19.05
CA SER A 889 66.72 29.50 20.15
C SER A 889 67.53 30.08 21.33
N GLY A 890 67.03 31.17 21.92
CA GLY A 890 67.46 31.62 23.23
C GLY A 890 66.75 32.89 23.67
N ASP A 891 65.90 32.74 24.68
CA ASP A 891 65.04 33.72 25.31
C ASP A 891 65.80 34.59 26.35
N ALA A 892 65.18 35.72 26.71
CA ALA A 892 65.29 36.46 27.97
C ALA A 892 66.47 37.43 28.32
N GLU A 893 66.03 38.65 28.69
CA GLU A 893 66.51 39.58 29.74
C GLU A 893 67.76 40.46 29.53
N ARG A 894 67.56 41.79 29.33
CA ARG A 894 67.66 42.90 30.34
C ARG A 894 69.13 43.12 30.82
N SER A 895 69.80 44.26 30.64
CA SER A 895 69.40 45.63 30.99
C SER A 895 70.45 46.70 30.58
N PHE A 896 70.01 47.98 30.55
CA PHE A 896 70.73 49.25 30.76
C PHE A 896 71.60 49.91 29.65
N SER A 897 70.95 50.93 29.05
CA SER A 897 71.32 52.17 28.33
C SER A 897 72.56 52.99 28.82
N PRO A 898 72.85 54.19 28.25
CA PRO A 898 72.61 54.78 26.91
C PRO A 898 73.88 55.44 26.29
N ASP A 899 73.90 55.65 24.97
CA ASP A 899 74.55 56.85 24.43
C ASP A 899 73.86 57.36 23.15
N GLN A 900 74.13 58.61 22.86
CA GLN A 900 73.28 59.63 22.23
C GLN A 900 73.04 59.50 20.72
N GLY A 901 71.90 60.08 20.29
CA GLY A 901 71.88 60.90 19.07
C GLY A 901 71.31 60.27 17.80
N GLU A 902 70.07 59.79 17.81
CA GLU A 902 69.33 59.57 16.56
C GLU A 902 67.88 60.06 16.66
N GLY A 903 67.54 60.98 15.76
CA GLY A 903 66.20 61.54 15.60
C GLY A 903 65.22 60.44 15.21
N ARG A 904 64.23 60.21 16.08
CA ARG A 904 63.06 59.38 15.82
C ARG A 904 62.30 59.92 14.60
N VAL A 905 62.53 59.32 13.44
CA VAL A 905 61.64 59.43 12.28
C VAL A 905 60.34 58.70 12.65
N ARG A 906 59.22 59.44 12.66
CA ARG A 906 57.89 58.87 12.93
C ARG A 906 57.56 57.88 11.80
N LYS A 907 57.16 56.64 12.13
CA LYS A 907 56.77 55.57 11.17
C LYS A 907 55.70 56.02 10.14
N ARG A 908 54.97 57.11 10.42
CA ARG A 908 54.08 57.85 9.50
C ARG A 908 54.72 58.19 8.16
N ASP A 909 55.98 58.61 8.15
CA ASP A 909 56.62 59.18 6.97
C ASP A 909 57.23 58.11 6.03
N MET A 910 57.31 56.84 6.46
CA MET A 910 57.66 55.73 5.56
C MET A 910 56.46 55.21 4.77
N VAL A 911 55.23 55.37 5.27
CA VAL A 911 54.03 54.76 4.66
C VAL A 911 53.37 55.69 3.62
N SER A 912 53.49 57.02 3.75
CA SER A 912 52.96 57.94 2.72
C SER A 912 53.78 57.98 1.43
N ASN A 913 55.03 57.51 1.45
CA ASN A 913 55.89 57.43 0.27
C ASN A 913 55.75 56.13 -0.54
N MET A 914 54.98 55.14 -0.06
CA MET A 914 54.67 53.92 -0.83
C MET A 914 53.33 54.01 -1.58
N VAL A 915 52.43 54.92 -1.20
CA VAL A 915 51.07 55.02 -1.79
C VAL A 915 50.96 56.12 -2.86
N THR A 916 51.91 57.06 -2.91
CA THR A 916 51.95 58.11 -3.95
C THR A 916 52.77 57.71 -5.19
N GLY A 917 53.54 56.63 -5.13
CA GLY A 917 54.36 56.13 -6.25
C GLY A 917 53.60 55.37 -7.35
N GLY A 918 52.34 54.97 -7.10
CA GLY A 918 51.54 54.19 -8.06
C GLY A 918 50.49 54.97 -8.85
N LEU A 919 50.18 56.21 -8.46
CA LEU A 919 49.08 57.01 -9.04
C LEU A 919 49.54 58.10 -10.02
N ALA A 920 50.84 58.15 -10.36
CA ALA A 920 51.42 59.12 -11.28
C ALA A 920 51.62 58.59 -12.72
N SER A 921 50.96 57.49 -13.10
CA SER A 921 50.95 57.02 -14.48
C SER A 921 49.53 56.65 -14.90
N GLY A 922 48.87 57.55 -15.62
CA GLY A 922 47.74 57.19 -16.49
C GLY A 922 46.34 57.64 -16.08
N ILE A 923 46.13 58.92 -15.73
CA ILE A 923 44.85 59.62 -16.02
C ILE A 923 45.21 61.05 -16.44
N GLY A 924 45.35 61.27 -17.75
CA GLY A 924 45.71 62.57 -18.33
C GLY A 924 44.88 62.96 -19.56
N TRP A 925 43.81 62.23 -19.89
CA TRP A 925 43.04 62.41 -21.13
C TRP A 925 41.53 62.59 -20.95
N VAL A 926 41.05 62.91 -19.75
CA VAL A 926 39.59 63.09 -19.49
C VAL A 926 39.31 64.40 -18.75
N LEU A 927 40.00 65.47 -19.11
CA LEU A 927 39.59 66.84 -18.80
C LEU A 927 39.62 67.63 -20.10
N GLY A 928 38.43 67.81 -20.68
CA GLY A 928 38.22 68.42 -21.99
C GLY A 928 38.89 69.80 -22.10
N ALA A 929 40.05 69.82 -22.74
CA ALA A 929 40.68 71.01 -23.28
C ALA A 929 40.43 71.04 -24.79
N GLU A 930 39.75 72.08 -25.26
CA GLU A 930 39.55 72.33 -26.69
C GLU A 930 40.90 72.55 -27.40
N PRO A 931 41.09 72.02 -28.62
CA PRO A 931 42.35 72.21 -29.35
C PRO A 931 42.41 73.59 -29.99
N VAL A 932 43.47 74.35 -29.67
CA VAL A 932 43.86 75.55 -30.42
C VAL A 932 44.73 75.14 -31.61
N ASN A 933 44.27 75.49 -32.81
CA ASN A 933 44.96 75.33 -34.10
C ASN A 933 46.40 75.87 -34.08
N ARG A 934 47.39 75.02 -34.41
CA ARG A 934 48.09 74.99 -35.71
C ARG A 934 49.17 73.92 -35.74
#